data_AF-A0A9X9LMP9-F1
#
_entry.id   AF-A0A9X9LMP9-F1
#
_cell.length_a   1.000
_cell.length_b   1.000
_cell.length_c   1.000
_cell.angle_alpha   90.00
_cell.angle_beta   90.00
_cell.angle_gamma   90.00
#
_symmetry.space_group_name_H-M   'P 1'
#
loop_
_entity.id
_entity.type
_entity.pdbx_description
1 polymer ?
#
loop_
_entity_poly.entity_id
_entity_poly.type
_entity_poly.pdbx_seq_one_letter_code
_entity_poly.pdbx_strand_id
1 'polypeptide(L)'
;MESINKELEITKEKLYTIEQAWEQETKLGNESNMDKAKKSITNSEILSISKKITMLEMKELNERQRAEHSQKMYEHVRTSLKQMEERNFELETKFAELTKINLEAQKVEQMLRDELADSVSKTVSDADRQRILELEKSEMELKVEVSKLREISDIAKSQVEILNAQQQSREKEVESVRMQLLDYQAQSDEKALIAKLHQHIVSLQISEATALGKLESVTSKLQKTEACNLRLEQKLDEKEQALYYARLEGRNRAKHLRQTIQSLRRQFSGALPLAQQEKFSKTMIQLQNDKLKIMQEMKNSQQEQRNMENKTMEMELKLKGLEELISTLKDARGAQKVINWHMKIEELRLQELKLNRELVKDKEEIKYLNNIISEYENTISSLEEEIVQQNKFHEERQMAWDQREVELERQLDVFDHQQNEILKAAQKFEEATGSMPDPSLPLPNQLEIALRKIKENVRIILETRATCKSLEEKLKEKESALRLAEQNILSRDQVINELRLRLPATAEREKLIAELGRREIEPKSHHTLKIAQQTIANMQARLNQKEEVLKKYQHLLEKAREEQREIVKKHEEDLHILHHKLELQSDSSLSKFKQTAWDLIKQSPTPVPTNKHFIRLAEMEQTVAEQDDSLSSLLIKLKKVSQDLERQKEITELKIKEFENIKLRLQEDHADEVKKVKAEVEDLRCLLAHSQKESQSLKSELQAQKEANSRAPTTTMRNLVERLKSQLALKEKQQKALSRALLELRAEMTAAAEERIISATSQKEANLNVQQIIDRHTKELKTQIEDLSESLLKLREALKTSKNRENSLTDNLNDLTNELQKKQKAYNKILREKDAIDQENDELKRQIKRLTSGLQGKHLIDNKQSLIEELQKKIKKLESQLERKVDEAEIKPVKEKVCEETY
;
A
#
# COMPACT_ATOMS: atom_id res chain seq x y z
N MET A 1 10.21 -40.54 19.27
CA MET A 1 10.33 -41.93 19.80
C MET A 1 11.20 -42.79 18.90
N GLU A 2 10.71 -43.37 17.80
CA GLU A 2 11.49 -44.36 17.01
C GLU A 2 12.90 -43.90 16.57
N SER A 3 13.05 -42.67 16.06
CA SER A 3 14.38 -42.15 15.67
C SER A 3 15.36 -42.06 16.86
N ILE A 4 14.85 -41.69 18.04
CA ILE A 4 15.63 -41.60 19.27
C ILE A 4 16.03 -43.00 19.75
N ASN A 5 15.13 -44.00 19.62
CA ASN A 5 15.46 -45.39 19.94
C ASN A 5 16.57 -45.93 19.02
N LYS A 6 16.53 -45.61 17.71
CA LYS A 6 17.58 -46.01 16.75
C LYS A 6 18.92 -45.31 17.00
N GLU A 7 18.91 -44.01 17.34
CA GLU A 7 20.12 -43.32 17.79
C GLU A 7 20.67 -43.93 19.08
N LEU A 8 19.80 -44.32 20.02
CA LEU A 8 20.19 -45.00 21.26
C LEU A 8 20.75 -46.42 21.00
N GLU A 9 20.23 -47.14 20.02
CA GLU A 9 20.74 -48.43 19.57
C GLU A 9 22.11 -48.29 18.90
N ILE A 10 22.27 -47.35 17.96
CA ILE A 10 23.55 -47.09 17.26
C ILE A 10 24.62 -46.61 18.25
N THR A 11 24.27 -45.76 19.23
CA THR A 11 25.21 -45.31 20.27
C THR A 11 25.59 -46.42 21.26
N LYS A 12 24.68 -47.38 21.55
CA LYS A 12 25.02 -48.61 22.28
C LYS A 12 25.93 -49.55 21.46
N GLU A 13 25.64 -49.75 20.17
CA GLU A 13 26.51 -50.52 19.26
C GLU A 13 27.93 -49.91 19.18
N LYS A 14 28.03 -48.58 19.18
CA LYS A 14 29.30 -47.85 19.26
C LYS A 14 30.01 -48.08 20.58
N LEU A 15 29.35 -47.84 21.72
CA LEU A 15 29.94 -48.04 23.04
C LEU A 15 30.50 -49.45 23.17
N TYR A 16 29.70 -50.47 22.83
CA TYR A 16 30.14 -51.87 22.84
C TYR A 16 31.31 -52.15 21.89
N THR A 17 31.36 -51.50 20.72
CA THR A 17 32.48 -51.62 19.78
C THR A 17 33.74 -50.89 20.26
N ILE A 18 33.60 -49.82 21.03
CA ILE A 18 34.71 -49.09 21.67
C ILE A 18 35.22 -49.84 22.90
N GLU A 19 34.34 -50.45 23.70
CA GLU A 19 34.68 -51.37 24.79
C GLU A 19 35.48 -52.57 24.27
N GLN A 20 35.05 -53.16 23.14
CA GLN A 20 35.84 -54.20 22.45
C GLN A 20 37.21 -53.69 21.98
N ALA A 21 37.31 -52.45 21.48
CA ALA A 21 38.59 -51.85 21.12
C ALA A 21 39.52 -51.69 22.33
N TRP A 22 38.97 -51.19 23.44
CA TRP A 22 39.70 -50.89 24.67
C TRP A 22 40.13 -52.16 25.41
N GLU A 23 39.33 -53.23 25.34
CA GLU A 23 39.75 -54.58 25.75
C GLU A 23 40.93 -55.12 24.93
N GLN A 24 41.02 -54.81 23.63
CA GLN A 24 42.18 -55.22 22.82
C GLN A 24 43.42 -54.37 23.11
N GLU A 25 43.28 -53.06 23.33
CA GLU A 25 44.41 -52.21 23.75
C GLU A 25 44.92 -52.53 25.16
N THR A 26 44.04 -52.85 26.11
CA THR A 26 44.48 -53.25 27.47
C THR A 26 45.15 -54.63 27.49
N LYS A 27 44.75 -55.56 26.61
CA LYS A 27 45.50 -56.82 26.37
C LYS A 27 46.87 -56.57 25.75
N LEU A 28 47.02 -55.54 24.91
CA LEU A 28 48.32 -55.08 24.39
C LEU A 28 49.22 -54.42 25.46
N GLY A 29 48.64 -53.80 26.50
CA GLY A 29 49.39 -53.10 27.56
C GLY A 29 50.13 -54.00 28.54
N ASN A 30 49.68 -55.25 28.74
CA ASN A 30 50.21 -56.14 29.79
C ASN A 30 51.27 -57.16 29.33
N GLU A 31 51.55 -57.32 28.02
CA GLU A 31 52.54 -58.29 27.51
C GLU A 31 53.63 -57.63 26.64
N SER A 32 54.72 -57.20 27.27
CA SER A 32 55.81 -56.47 26.61
C SER A 32 56.63 -57.29 25.59
N ASN A 33 56.66 -58.63 25.72
CA ASN A 33 57.44 -59.55 24.88
C ASN A 33 56.56 -60.35 23.88
N MET A 34 55.85 -59.64 23.01
CA MET A 34 55.00 -60.23 21.96
C MET A 34 55.58 -60.15 20.55
N ASP A 35 55.46 -61.28 19.85
CA ASP A 35 56.06 -61.58 18.55
C ASP A 35 55.53 -60.73 17.38
N LYS A 36 56.35 -60.53 16.34
CA LYS A 36 55.99 -59.66 15.19
C LYS A 36 54.70 -60.11 14.49
N ALA A 37 54.49 -61.42 14.35
CA ALA A 37 53.30 -61.99 13.71
C ALA A 37 52.01 -61.73 14.52
N LYS A 38 52.08 -61.79 15.86
CA LYS A 38 50.94 -61.47 16.72
C LYS A 38 50.57 -59.99 16.62
N LYS A 39 51.56 -59.09 16.60
CA LYS A 39 51.35 -57.64 16.44
C LYS A 39 50.71 -57.26 15.09
N SER A 40 50.99 -58.00 14.01
CA SER A 40 50.28 -57.78 12.74
C SER A 40 48.82 -58.22 12.75
N ILE A 41 48.47 -59.27 13.52
CA ILE A 41 47.09 -59.76 13.65
C ILE A 41 46.25 -58.75 14.45
N THR A 42 46.74 -58.32 15.62
CA THR A 42 46.06 -57.29 16.44
C THR A 42 45.88 -55.97 15.68
N ASN A 43 46.87 -55.54 14.90
CA ASN A 43 46.73 -54.34 14.06
C ASN A 43 45.64 -54.49 12.98
N SER A 44 45.44 -55.70 12.44
CA SER A 44 44.35 -55.98 11.49
C SER A 44 42.97 -55.97 12.15
N GLU A 45 42.88 -56.44 13.39
CA GLU A 45 41.65 -56.42 14.20
C GLU A 45 41.28 -54.97 14.59
N ILE A 46 42.26 -54.19 15.09
CA ILE A 46 42.10 -52.75 15.37
C ILE A 46 41.63 -52.00 14.11
N LEU A 47 42.23 -52.24 12.94
CA LEU A 47 41.79 -51.63 11.67
C LEU A 47 40.37 -52.05 11.25
N SER A 48 39.92 -53.26 11.61
CA SER A 48 38.55 -53.72 11.39
C SER A 48 37.57 -52.99 12.34
N ILE A 49 37.95 -52.86 13.61
CA ILE A 49 37.20 -52.12 14.63
C ILE A 49 37.08 -50.63 14.26
N SER A 50 38.15 -49.97 13.81
CA SER A 50 38.10 -48.58 13.33
C SER A 50 37.16 -48.38 12.13
N LYS A 51 37.12 -49.35 11.20
CA LYS A 51 36.16 -49.34 10.07
C LYS A 51 34.72 -49.53 10.54
N LYS A 52 34.49 -50.36 11.56
CA LYS A 52 33.17 -50.55 12.17
C LYS A 52 32.70 -49.29 12.91
N ILE A 53 33.59 -48.63 13.67
CA ILE A 53 33.31 -47.36 14.35
C ILE A 53 32.94 -46.26 13.34
N THR A 54 33.75 -46.04 12.30
CA THR A 54 33.45 -45.03 11.26
C THR A 54 32.16 -45.34 10.48
N MET A 55 31.82 -46.60 10.25
CA MET A 55 30.52 -46.98 9.68
C MET A 55 29.34 -46.63 10.63
N LEU A 56 29.50 -46.86 11.93
CA LEU A 56 28.49 -46.50 12.93
C LEU A 56 28.37 -44.97 13.11
N GLU A 57 29.47 -44.22 13.01
CA GLU A 57 29.48 -42.76 12.98
C GLU A 57 28.70 -42.22 11.78
N MET A 58 28.92 -42.79 10.59
CA MET A 58 28.18 -42.38 9.39
C MET A 58 26.69 -42.76 9.48
N LYS A 59 26.33 -43.87 10.13
CA LYS A 59 24.92 -44.20 10.43
C LYS A 59 24.28 -43.20 11.40
N GLU A 60 24.94 -42.88 12.51
CA GLU A 60 24.45 -41.93 13.53
C GLU A 60 24.25 -40.53 12.93
N LEU A 61 25.18 -40.07 12.08
CA LEU A 61 25.06 -38.79 11.38
C LEU A 61 23.85 -38.77 10.43
N ASN A 62 23.61 -39.86 9.69
CA ASN A 62 22.45 -39.97 8.80
C ASN A 62 21.12 -39.97 9.58
N GLU A 63 21.04 -40.65 10.72
CA GLU A 63 19.79 -40.68 11.51
C GLU A 63 19.54 -39.34 12.21
N ARG A 64 20.59 -38.64 12.71
CA ARG A 64 20.47 -37.25 13.18
C ARG A 64 19.97 -36.30 12.11
N GLN A 65 20.49 -36.38 10.88
CA GLN A 65 20.02 -35.54 9.77
C GLN A 65 18.54 -35.78 9.44
N ARG A 66 18.05 -37.03 9.57
CA ARG A 66 16.62 -37.35 9.45
C ARG A 66 15.80 -36.80 10.62
N ALA A 67 16.33 -36.89 11.86
CA ALA A 67 15.68 -36.34 13.05
C ALA A 67 15.55 -34.80 12.95
N GLU A 68 16.63 -34.10 12.61
CA GLU A 68 16.64 -32.66 12.37
C GLU A 68 15.68 -32.25 11.24
N HIS A 69 15.67 -32.96 10.12
CA HIS A 69 14.75 -32.67 9.02
C HIS A 69 13.29 -32.85 9.45
N SER A 70 13.01 -33.93 10.19
CA SER A 70 11.66 -34.20 10.71
C SER A 70 11.23 -33.16 11.74
N GLN A 71 12.14 -32.67 12.58
CA GLN A 71 11.90 -31.57 13.51
C GLN A 71 11.62 -30.26 12.77
N LYS A 72 12.45 -29.87 11.79
CA LYS A 72 12.24 -28.65 10.98
C LYS A 72 10.90 -28.68 10.24
N MET A 73 10.50 -29.84 9.72
CA MET A 73 9.16 -30.02 9.12
C MET A 73 8.04 -29.90 10.14
N TYR A 74 8.19 -30.48 11.34
CA TYR A 74 7.21 -30.36 12.42
C TYR A 74 7.07 -28.90 12.90
N GLU A 75 8.19 -28.17 13.06
CA GLU A 75 8.21 -26.76 13.44
C GLU A 75 7.57 -25.87 12.38
N HIS A 76 7.80 -26.15 11.08
CA HIS A 76 7.15 -25.44 9.98
C HIS A 76 5.63 -25.69 9.98
N VAL A 77 5.18 -26.94 10.08
CA VAL A 77 3.74 -27.28 10.17
C VAL A 77 3.09 -26.65 11.41
N ARG A 78 3.76 -26.69 12.57
CA ARG A 78 3.28 -26.06 13.81
C ARG A 78 3.15 -24.54 13.68
N THR A 79 4.08 -23.89 12.97
CA THR A 79 4.03 -22.44 12.72
C THR A 79 2.90 -22.08 11.76
N SER A 80 2.73 -22.86 10.68
CA SER A 80 1.62 -22.68 9.73
C SER A 80 0.26 -22.95 10.38
N LEU A 81 0.17 -23.90 11.31
CA LEU A 81 -1.05 -24.16 12.09
C LEU A 81 -1.39 -22.96 12.98
N LYS A 82 -0.42 -22.44 13.75
CA LYS A 82 -0.60 -21.27 14.61
C LYS A 82 -1.06 -20.03 13.82
N GLN A 83 -0.51 -19.79 12.64
CA GLN A 83 -0.95 -18.70 11.76
C GLN A 83 -2.39 -18.89 11.24
N MET A 84 -2.82 -20.13 11.00
CA MET A 84 -4.20 -20.44 10.65
C MET A 84 -5.16 -20.28 11.84
N GLU A 85 -4.75 -20.68 13.05
CA GLU A 85 -5.50 -20.50 14.29
C GLU A 85 -5.70 -19.00 14.61
N GLU A 86 -4.62 -18.20 14.53
CA GLU A 86 -4.66 -16.74 14.70
C GLU A 86 -5.59 -16.07 13.67
N ARG A 87 -5.49 -16.48 12.40
CA ARG A 87 -6.38 -16.00 11.34
C ARG A 87 -7.84 -16.39 11.57
N ASN A 88 -8.11 -17.58 12.10
CA ASN A 88 -9.48 -18.02 12.38
C ASN A 88 -10.09 -17.25 13.55
N PHE A 89 -9.32 -17.03 14.63
CA PHE A 89 -9.72 -16.20 15.75
C PHE A 89 -9.98 -14.73 15.35
N GLU A 90 -9.16 -14.16 14.47
CA GLU A 90 -9.43 -12.86 13.86
C GLU A 90 -10.75 -12.83 13.08
N LEU A 91 -11.05 -13.89 12.31
CA LEU A 91 -12.30 -13.99 11.55
C LEU A 91 -13.51 -14.14 12.46
N GLU A 92 -13.45 -15.00 13.47
CA GLU A 92 -14.49 -15.17 14.50
C GLU A 92 -14.79 -13.84 15.22
N THR A 93 -13.74 -13.11 15.60
CA THR A 93 -13.87 -11.77 16.21
C THR A 93 -14.58 -10.80 15.28
N LYS A 94 -14.15 -10.71 14.00
CA LYS A 94 -14.77 -9.82 13.00
C LYS A 94 -16.21 -10.22 12.67
N PHE A 95 -16.55 -11.51 12.69
CA PHE A 95 -17.94 -11.98 12.54
C PHE A 95 -18.80 -11.59 13.74
N ALA A 96 -18.28 -11.67 14.96
CA ALA A 96 -19.00 -11.22 16.16
C ALA A 96 -19.26 -9.70 16.14
N GLU A 97 -18.26 -8.89 15.76
CA GLU A 97 -18.39 -7.44 15.60
C GLU A 97 -19.42 -7.08 14.51
N LEU A 98 -19.34 -7.68 13.32
CA LEU A 98 -20.32 -7.46 12.24
C LEU A 98 -21.74 -7.88 12.65
N THR A 99 -21.88 -8.98 13.38
CA THR A 99 -23.19 -9.44 13.89
C THR A 99 -23.77 -8.43 14.89
N LYS A 100 -22.95 -7.89 15.79
CA LYS A 100 -23.36 -6.83 16.72
C LYS A 100 -23.82 -5.57 15.99
N ILE A 101 -23.03 -5.08 15.03
CA ILE A 101 -23.36 -3.87 14.24
C ILE A 101 -24.67 -4.07 13.46
N ASN A 102 -24.90 -5.25 12.88
CA ASN A 102 -26.15 -5.57 12.18
C ASN A 102 -27.37 -5.56 13.12
N LEU A 103 -27.24 -6.13 14.33
CA LEU A 103 -28.30 -6.10 15.34
C LEU A 103 -28.57 -4.69 15.89
N GLU A 104 -27.56 -3.82 15.95
CA GLU A 104 -27.71 -2.42 16.32
C GLU A 104 -28.40 -1.62 15.19
N ALA A 105 -28.03 -1.86 13.93
CA ALA A 105 -28.69 -1.26 12.77
C ALA A 105 -30.18 -1.67 12.66
N GLN A 106 -30.51 -2.94 12.87
CA GLN A 106 -31.90 -3.43 12.88
C GLN A 106 -32.75 -2.79 13.99
N LYS A 107 -32.18 -2.53 15.17
CA LYS A 107 -32.88 -1.80 16.24
C LYS A 107 -33.14 -0.34 15.87
N VAL A 108 -32.18 0.34 15.25
CA VAL A 108 -32.36 1.72 14.76
C VAL A 108 -33.42 1.75 13.64
N GLU A 109 -33.40 0.79 12.72
CA GLU A 109 -34.44 0.66 11.69
C GLU A 109 -35.83 0.44 12.32
N GLN A 110 -35.93 -0.41 13.34
CA GLN A 110 -37.20 -0.65 14.03
C GLN A 110 -37.70 0.62 14.74
N MET A 111 -36.86 1.32 15.52
CA MET A 111 -37.25 2.56 16.18
C MET A 111 -37.71 3.62 15.16
N LEU A 112 -37.02 3.76 14.02
CA LEU A 112 -37.43 4.69 12.96
C LEU A 112 -38.74 4.28 12.26
N ARG A 113 -39.04 2.98 12.17
CA ARG A 113 -40.34 2.48 11.67
C ARG A 113 -41.46 2.77 12.66
N ASP A 114 -41.21 2.60 13.96
CA ASP A 114 -42.17 2.84 15.02
C ASP A 114 -42.44 4.36 15.18
N GLU A 115 -41.39 5.21 15.18
CA GLU A 115 -41.51 6.67 15.13
C GLU A 115 -42.29 7.17 13.89
N LEU A 116 -42.08 6.54 12.72
CA LEU A 116 -42.82 6.86 11.51
C LEU A 116 -44.30 6.44 11.59
N ALA A 117 -44.61 5.34 12.28
CA ALA A 117 -45.98 4.89 12.52
C ALA A 117 -46.74 5.82 13.49
N ASP A 118 -46.07 6.30 14.54
CA ASP A 118 -46.65 7.26 15.51
C ASP A 118 -46.66 8.72 15.01
N SER A 119 -45.96 9.03 13.92
CA SER A 119 -45.82 10.40 13.37
C SER A 119 -47.13 11.10 13.02
N VAL A 120 -48.20 10.34 12.73
CA VAL A 120 -49.57 10.83 12.60
C VAL A 120 -50.46 9.97 13.48
N SER A 121 -50.80 10.48 14.68
CA SER A 121 -51.65 9.74 15.60
C SER A 121 -53.02 9.45 14.96
N LYS A 122 -53.55 8.25 15.23
CA LYS A 122 -54.87 7.83 14.73
C LYS A 122 -55.97 8.86 15.06
N THR A 123 -55.88 9.51 16.22
CA THR A 123 -56.82 10.57 16.63
C THR A 123 -56.82 11.79 15.70
N VAL A 124 -55.68 12.17 15.13
CA VAL A 124 -55.61 13.25 14.12
C VAL A 124 -56.20 12.75 12.80
N SER A 125 -55.80 11.56 12.33
CA SER A 125 -56.33 11.00 11.08
C SER A 125 -57.86 10.76 11.11
N ASP A 126 -58.43 10.36 12.24
CA ASP A 126 -59.87 10.18 12.38
C ASP A 126 -60.60 11.52 12.53
N ALA A 127 -60.00 12.52 13.19
CA ALA A 127 -60.55 13.88 13.24
C ALA A 127 -60.57 14.56 11.86
N ASP A 128 -59.51 14.44 11.07
CA ASP A 128 -59.44 14.95 9.69
C ASP A 128 -60.47 14.23 8.79
N ARG A 129 -60.60 12.90 8.90
CA ARG A 129 -61.62 12.12 8.20
C ARG A 129 -63.03 12.57 8.57
N GLN A 130 -63.30 12.84 9.85
CA GLN A 130 -64.61 13.31 10.30
C GLN A 130 -64.90 14.73 9.79
N ARG A 131 -63.90 15.61 9.79
CA ARG A 131 -64.01 16.97 9.23
C ARG A 131 -64.25 17.00 7.72
N ILE A 132 -63.67 16.04 6.98
CA ILE A 132 -63.96 15.85 5.55
C ILE A 132 -65.44 15.49 5.34
N LEU A 133 -65.97 14.52 6.11
CA LEU A 133 -67.39 14.12 6.02
C LEU A 133 -68.36 15.27 6.36
N GLU A 134 -68.02 16.12 7.34
CA GLU A 134 -68.78 17.32 7.67
C GLU A 134 -68.79 18.35 6.53
N LEU A 135 -67.64 18.55 5.88
CA LEU A 135 -67.52 19.43 4.71
C LEU A 135 -68.29 18.89 3.51
N GLU A 136 -68.16 17.61 3.17
CA GLU A 136 -68.90 16.94 2.10
C GLU A 136 -70.42 17.04 2.30
N LYS A 137 -70.90 16.86 3.55
CA LYS A 137 -72.31 17.06 3.90
C LYS A 137 -72.76 18.51 3.66
N SER A 138 -71.97 19.49 4.10
CA SER A 138 -72.29 20.91 3.88
C SER A 138 -72.29 21.30 2.40
N GLU A 139 -71.41 20.71 1.59
CA GLU A 139 -71.36 20.93 0.15
C GLU A 139 -72.60 20.34 -0.55
N MET A 140 -73.07 19.16 -0.10
CA MET A 140 -74.31 18.55 -0.59
C MET A 140 -75.56 19.39 -0.24
N GLU A 141 -75.63 19.92 0.98
CA GLU A 141 -76.72 20.81 1.42
C GLU A 141 -76.73 22.12 0.62
N LEU A 142 -75.56 22.74 0.39
CA LEU A 142 -75.43 23.94 -0.45
C LEU A 142 -75.79 23.68 -1.92
N LYS A 143 -75.44 22.51 -2.48
CA LYS A 143 -75.83 22.11 -3.85
C LYS A 143 -77.36 22.04 -4.00
N VAL A 144 -78.06 21.51 -3.00
CA VAL A 144 -79.53 21.45 -2.96
C VAL A 144 -80.15 22.84 -2.78
N GLU A 145 -79.53 23.73 -2.00
CA GLU A 145 -80.02 25.11 -1.88
C GLU A 145 -79.85 25.89 -3.20
N VAL A 146 -78.73 25.70 -3.90
CA VAL A 146 -78.47 26.29 -5.23
C VAL A 146 -79.43 25.78 -6.30
N SER A 147 -79.92 24.53 -6.22
CA SER A 147 -80.95 24.05 -7.17
C SER A 147 -82.31 24.70 -6.92
N LYS A 148 -82.78 24.77 -5.66
CA LYS A 148 -84.02 25.49 -5.29
C LYS A 148 -84.00 26.94 -5.75
N LEU A 149 -82.90 27.65 -5.50
CA LEU A 149 -82.75 29.06 -5.89
C LEU A 149 -82.75 29.24 -7.43
N ARG A 150 -82.27 28.23 -8.18
CA ARG A 150 -82.37 28.22 -9.65
C ARG A 150 -83.81 28.01 -10.10
N GLU A 151 -84.53 27.05 -9.53
CA GLU A 151 -85.95 26.80 -9.82
C GLU A 151 -86.81 28.05 -9.57
N ILE A 152 -86.61 28.73 -8.43
CA ILE A 152 -87.26 30.01 -8.10
C ILE A 152 -86.91 31.09 -9.14
N SER A 153 -85.63 31.16 -9.56
CA SER A 153 -85.18 32.10 -10.59
C SER A 153 -85.80 31.81 -11.97
N ASP A 154 -86.03 30.55 -12.33
CA ASP A 154 -86.63 30.16 -13.61
C ASP A 154 -88.15 30.35 -13.61
N ILE A 155 -88.83 30.11 -12.48
CA ILE A 155 -90.24 30.49 -12.27
C ILE A 155 -90.41 32.02 -12.41
N ALA A 156 -89.53 32.81 -11.80
CA ALA A 156 -89.57 34.28 -11.88
C ALA A 156 -89.38 34.78 -13.32
N LYS A 157 -88.47 34.16 -14.11
CA LYS A 157 -88.32 34.48 -15.54
C LYS A 157 -89.61 34.21 -16.31
N SER A 158 -90.21 33.02 -16.13
CA SER A 158 -91.46 32.66 -16.82
C SER A 158 -92.63 33.59 -16.44
N GLN A 159 -92.71 34.04 -15.19
CA GLN A 159 -93.70 35.05 -14.78
C GLN A 159 -93.48 36.40 -15.50
N VAL A 160 -92.24 36.86 -15.65
CA VAL A 160 -91.90 38.07 -16.41
C VAL A 160 -92.21 37.91 -17.90
N GLU A 161 -91.94 36.74 -18.49
CA GLU A 161 -92.28 36.43 -19.89
C GLU A 161 -93.80 36.46 -20.13
N ILE A 162 -94.59 35.90 -19.22
CA ILE A 162 -96.07 35.94 -19.27
C ILE A 162 -96.59 37.37 -19.15
N LEU A 163 -96.05 38.17 -18.23
CA LEU A 163 -96.44 39.58 -18.05
C LEU A 163 -96.09 40.42 -19.30
N ASN A 164 -94.91 40.20 -19.90
CA ASN A 164 -94.52 40.86 -21.14
C ASN A 164 -95.44 40.45 -22.32
N ALA A 165 -95.85 39.18 -22.40
CA ALA A 165 -96.80 38.73 -23.42
C ALA A 165 -98.20 39.37 -23.26
N GLN A 166 -98.68 39.55 -22.03
CA GLN A 166 -99.93 40.27 -21.74
C GLN A 166 -99.83 41.77 -22.03
N GLN A 167 -98.67 42.39 -21.79
CA GLN A 167 -98.44 43.78 -22.13
C GLN A 167 -98.46 43.98 -23.66
N GLN A 168 -97.79 43.11 -24.42
CA GLN A 168 -97.82 43.12 -25.88
C GLN A 168 -99.19 42.84 -26.49
N SER A 169 -100.09 42.09 -25.82
CA SER A 169 -101.47 41.92 -26.32
C SER A 169 -102.29 43.20 -26.15
N ARG A 170 -102.17 43.87 -24.98
CA ARG A 170 -102.82 45.16 -24.71
C ARG A 170 -102.34 46.27 -25.65
N GLU A 171 -101.05 46.29 -25.97
CA GLU A 171 -100.48 47.25 -26.93
C GLU A 171 -101.10 47.07 -28.32
N LYS A 172 -101.24 45.82 -28.80
CA LYS A 172 -101.92 45.51 -30.07
C LYS A 172 -103.42 45.83 -30.06
N GLU A 173 -104.10 45.66 -28.92
CA GLU A 173 -105.50 46.11 -28.77
C GLU A 173 -105.61 47.63 -28.86
N VAL A 174 -104.73 48.38 -28.20
CA VAL A 174 -104.66 49.84 -28.28
C VAL A 174 -104.32 50.32 -29.69
N GLU A 175 -103.40 49.64 -30.39
CA GLU A 175 -103.06 49.93 -31.78
C GLU A 175 -104.21 49.64 -32.74
N SER A 176 -104.96 48.56 -32.53
CA SER A 176 -106.19 48.24 -33.29
C SER A 176 -107.26 49.33 -33.13
N VAL A 177 -107.50 49.78 -31.89
CA VAL A 177 -108.44 50.89 -31.60
C VAL A 177 -107.96 52.22 -32.20
N ARG A 178 -106.65 52.49 -32.18
CA ARG A 178 -106.06 53.66 -32.87
C ARG A 178 -106.22 53.59 -34.38
N MET A 179 -106.07 52.40 -34.98
CA MET A 179 -106.26 52.22 -36.43
C MET A 179 -107.71 52.48 -36.84
N GLN A 180 -108.68 51.93 -36.09
CA GLN A 180 -110.11 52.20 -36.31
C GLN A 180 -110.43 53.69 -36.19
N LEU A 181 -109.82 54.41 -35.22
CA LEU A 181 -109.98 55.86 -35.09
C LEU A 181 -109.43 56.62 -36.32
N LEU A 182 -108.30 56.17 -36.89
CA LEU A 182 -107.71 56.74 -38.11
C LEU A 182 -108.58 56.47 -39.34
N ASP A 183 -109.17 55.28 -39.47
CA ASP A 183 -110.12 54.96 -40.55
C ASP A 183 -111.37 55.83 -40.49
N TYR A 184 -111.94 56.06 -39.30
CA TYR A 184 -113.02 57.04 -39.10
C TYR A 184 -112.60 58.48 -39.40
N GLN A 185 -111.31 58.82 -39.24
CA GLN A 185 -110.78 60.13 -39.62
C GLN A 185 -110.51 60.26 -41.13
N ALA A 186 -110.29 59.18 -41.88
CA ALA A 186 -109.85 59.24 -43.28
C ALA A 186 -110.88 59.82 -44.29
N GLN A 187 -112.11 60.14 -43.88
CA GLN A 187 -113.22 60.57 -44.74
C GLN A 187 -113.13 62.03 -45.29
N SER A 188 -111.92 62.56 -45.51
CA SER A 188 -111.70 63.92 -46.04
C SER A 188 -110.28 64.07 -46.59
N ASP A 189 -110.08 64.81 -47.68
CA ASP A 189 -108.77 64.92 -48.36
C ASP A 189 -107.67 65.57 -47.51
N GLU A 190 -108.00 66.57 -46.69
CA GLU A 190 -107.06 67.13 -45.70
C GLU A 190 -106.61 66.06 -44.70
N LYS A 191 -107.54 65.17 -44.31
CA LYS A 191 -107.27 64.06 -43.40
C LYS A 191 -106.55 62.91 -44.07
N ALA A 192 -106.66 62.74 -45.39
CA ALA A 192 -105.82 61.81 -46.17
C ALA A 192 -104.35 62.26 -46.22
N LEU A 193 -104.08 63.58 -46.22
CA LEU A 193 -102.73 64.11 -46.05
C LEU A 193 -102.21 63.87 -44.62
N ILE A 194 -103.05 64.12 -43.60
CA ILE A 194 -102.73 63.83 -42.19
C ILE A 194 -102.45 62.33 -42.00
N ALA A 195 -103.22 61.43 -42.62
CA ALA A 195 -103.03 59.98 -42.54
C ALA A 195 -101.66 59.54 -43.12
N LYS A 196 -101.23 60.12 -44.26
CA LYS A 196 -99.89 59.86 -44.81
C LYS A 196 -98.78 60.34 -43.88
N LEU A 197 -98.91 61.52 -43.28
CA LEU A 197 -97.97 62.01 -42.27
C LEU A 197 -97.96 61.11 -41.03
N HIS A 198 -99.12 60.62 -40.59
CA HIS A 198 -99.24 59.68 -39.48
C HIS A 198 -98.57 58.34 -39.80
N GLN A 199 -98.71 57.82 -41.02
CA GLN A 199 -98.05 56.60 -41.48
C GLN A 199 -96.52 56.76 -41.55
N HIS A 200 -96.01 57.94 -41.89
CA HIS A 200 -94.58 58.26 -41.77
C HIS A 200 -94.12 58.34 -40.31
N ILE A 201 -94.90 58.95 -39.41
CA ILE A 201 -94.59 58.98 -37.97
C ILE A 201 -94.57 57.57 -37.37
N VAL A 202 -95.56 56.72 -37.68
CA VAL A 202 -95.64 55.33 -37.20
C VAL A 202 -94.49 54.49 -37.75
N SER A 203 -94.12 54.63 -39.03
CA SER A 203 -92.96 53.89 -39.58
C SER A 203 -91.63 54.34 -38.98
N LEU A 204 -91.48 55.63 -38.64
CA LEU A 204 -90.34 56.12 -37.86
C LEU A 204 -90.34 55.52 -36.44
N GLN A 205 -91.47 55.56 -35.72
CA GLN A 205 -91.61 54.99 -34.37
C GLN A 205 -91.30 53.48 -34.32
N ILE A 206 -91.74 52.71 -35.32
CA ILE A 206 -91.40 51.28 -35.44
C ILE A 206 -89.89 51.09 -35.69
N SER A 207 -89.27 51.96 -36.50
CA SER A 207 -87.82 51.90 -36.74
C SER A 207 -87.00 52.29 -35.48
N GLU A 208 -87.48 53.25 -34.71
CA GLU A 208 -86.91 53.71 -33.44
C GLU A 208 -87.02 52.61 -32.37
N ALA A 209 -88.21 52.03 -32.17
CA ALA A 209 -88.41 50.89 -31.27
C ALA A 209 -87.53 49.69 -31.67
N THR A 210 -87.36 49.44 -32.98
CA THR A 210 -86.45 48.39 -33.49
C THR A 210 -84.97 48.72 -33.22
N ALA A 211 -84.58 50.00 -33.21
CA ALA A 211 -83.24 50.44 -32.83
C ALA A 211 -83.00 50.34 -31.32
N LEU A 212 -84.00 50.71 -30.50
CA LEU A 212 -83.97 50.58 -29.04
C LEU A 212 -83.87 49.12 -28.60
N GLY A 213 -84.70 48.22 -29.14
CA GLY A 213 -84.60 46.78 -28.84
C GLY A 213 -83.25 46.16 -29.27
N LYS A 214 -82.63 46.67 -30.34
CA LYS A 214 -81.25 46.30 -30.71
C LYS A 214 -80.24 46.82 -29.69
N LEU A 215 -80.36 48.07 -29.25
CA LEU A 215 -79.51 48.68 -28.22
C LEU A 215 -79.60 47.91 -26.90
N GLU A 216 -80.80 47.57 -26.44
CA GLU A 216 -81.04 46.73 -25.25
C GLU A 216 -80.44 45.32 -25.40
N SER A 217 -80.51 44.73 -26.61
CA SER A 217 -79.85 43.45 -26.91
C SER A 217 -78.32 43.53 -26.90
N VAL A 218 -77.75 44.73 -27.00
CA VAL A 218 -76.30 44.99 -26.96
C VAL A 218 -75.86 45.36 -25.53
N THR A 219 -76.59 46.23 -24.82
CA THR A 219 -76.28 46.56 -23.41
C THR A 219 -76.43 45.34 -22.51
N SER A 220 -77.44 44.49 -22.72
CA SER A 220 -77.58 43.22 -21.98
C SER A 220 -76.55 42.15 -22.34
N LYS A 221 -75.82 42.30 -23.47
CA LYS A 221 -74.61 41.51 -23.77
C LYS A 221 -73.38 42.13 -23.11
N LEU A 222 -73.25 43.46 -23.17
CA LEU A 222 -72.18 44.22 -22.53
C LEU A 222 -72.12 43.94 -21.03
N GLN A 223 -73.25 44.03 -20.33
CA GLN A 223 -73.38 43.69 -18.90
C GLN A 223 -72.98 42.24 -18.59
N LYS A 224 -73.25 41.30 -19.50
CA LYS A 224 -72.83 39.89 -19.35
C LYS A 224 -71.33 39.71 -19.55
N THR A 225 -70.70 40.50 -20.43
CA THR A 225 -69.24 40.51 -20.58
C THR A 225 -68.54 41.25 -19.44
N GLU A 226 -69.08 42.36 -18.93
CA GLU A 226 -68.58 43.09 -17.76
C GLU A 226 -68.63 42.20 -16.50
N ALA A 227 -69.75 41.54 -16.24
CA ALA A 227 -69.88 40.55 -15.18
C ALA A 227 -69.04 39.27 -15.40
N CYS A 228 -68.50 39.06 -16.61
CA CYS A 228 -67.53 38.00 -16.88
C CYS A 228 -66.10 38.49 -16.58
N ASN A 229 -65.73 39.68 -17.02
CA ASN A 229 -64.43 40.33 -16.71
C ASN A 229 -64.22 40.45 -15.20
N LEU A 230 -65.18 40.98 -14.45
CA LEU A 230 -65.07 41.11 -12.98
C LEU A 230 -64.80 39.75 -12.29
N ARG A 231 -65.33 38.64 -12.83
CA ARG A 231 -65.08 37.28 -12.31
C ARG A 231 -63.77 36.66 -12.79
N LEU A 232 -63.16 37.21 -13.84
CA LEU A 232 -61.83 36.84 -14.32
C LEU A 232 -60.74 37.65 -13.61
N GLU A 233 -61.00 38.93 -13.34
CA GLU A 233 -60.18 39.84 -12.52
C GLU A 233 -60.07 39.32 -11.09
N GLN A 234 -61.19 39.04 -10.41
CA GLN A 234 -61.19 38.40 -9.08
C GLN A 234 -60.38 37.09 -9.04
N LYS A 235 -60.46 36.28 -10.11
CA LYS A 235 -59.67 35.04 -10.22
C LYS A 235 -58.20 35.28 -10.54
N LEU A 236 -57.86 36.40 -11.19
CA LEU A 236 -56.48 36.81 -11.39
C LEU A 236 -55.88 37.22 -10.04
N ASP A 237 -56.58 38.08 -9.28
CA ASP A 237 -56.18 38.52 -7.94
C ASP A 237 -55.95 37.33 -6.98
N GLU A 238 -56.88 36.36 -6.96
CA GLU A 238 -56.73 35.10 -6.19
C GLU A 238 -55.44 34.34 -6.57
N LYS A 239 -55.10 34.29 -7.87
CA LYS A 239 -53.91 33.58 -8.35
C LYS A 239 -52.63 34.36 -8.11
N GLU A 240 -52.65 35.69 -8.22
CA GLU A 240 -51.50 36.53 -7.91
C GLU A 240 -51.19 36.53 -6.41
N GLN A 241 -52.20 36.58 -5.55
CA GLN A 241 -52.02 36.40 -4.10
C GLN A 241 -51.45 35.02 -3.75
N ALA A 242 -52.02 33.93 -4.30
CA ALA A 242 -51.50 32.58 -4.08
C ALA A 242 -50.04 32.42 -4.55
N LEU A 243 -49.71 33.01 -5.70
CA LEU A 243 -48.36 33.02 -6.28
C LEU A 243 -47.38 33.88 -5.48
N TYR A 244 -47.84 35.00 -4.90
CA TYR A 244 -47.05 35.81 -3.95
C TYR A 244 -46.70 35.00 -2.70
N TYR A 245 -47.69 34.36 -2.05
CA TYR A 245 -47.43 33.54 -0.86
C TYR A 245 -46.51 32.35 -1.16
N ALA A 246 -46.69 31.67 -2.30
CA ALA A 246 -45.81 30.58 -2.72
C ALA A 246 -44.36 31.04 -2.98
N ARG A 247 -44.16 32.23 -3.57
CA ARG A 247 -42.83 32.84 -3.75
C ARG A 247 -42.19 33.23 -2.41
N LEU A 248 -42.96 33.83 -1.50
CA LEU A 248 -42.51 34.22 -0.17
C LEU A 248 -42.10 33.00 0.66
N GLU A 249 -42.91 31.94 0.66
CA GLU A 249 -42.57 30.70 1.35
C GLU A 249 -41.32 30.03 0.73
N GLY A 250 -41.22 29.99 -0.60
CA GLY A 250 -40.04 29.49 -1.31
C GLY A 250 -38.76 30.25 -0.93
N ARG A 251 -38.82 31.59 -0.88
CA ARG A 251 -37.71 32.46 -0.44
C ARG A 251 -37.33 32.18 1.01
N ASN A 252 -38.30 32.02 1.91
CA ASN A 252 -38.07 31.72 3.33
C ASN A 252 -37.43 30.32 3.53
N ARG A 253 -37.95 29.29 2.85
CA ARG A 253 -37.38 27.93 2.87
C ARG A 253 -35.94 27.93 2.34
N ALA A 254 -35.67 28.61 1.21
CA ALA A 254 -34.33 28.73 0.64
C ALA A 254 -33.35 29.47 1.59
N LYS A 255 -33.78 30.57 2.22
CA LYS A 255 -32.98 31.34 3.18
C LYS A 255 -32.61 30.49 4.41
N HIS A 256 -33.57 29.72 4.94
CA HIS A 256 -33.32 28.81 6.07
C HIS A 256 -32.39 27.64 5.71
N LEU A 257 -32.52 27.07 4.50
CA LEU A 257 -31.60 26.07 3.98
C LEU A 257 -30.18 26.63 3.80
N ARG A 258 -30.02 27.84 3.23
CA ARG A 258 -28.71 28.50 3.11
C ARG A 258 -28.07 28.76 4.47
N GLN A 259 -28.82 29.27 5.46
CA GLN A 259 -28.34 29.43 6.83
C GLN A 259 -27.90 28.11 7.46
N THR A 260 -28.67 27.03 7.26
CA THR A 260 -28.33 25.69 7.76
C THR A 260 -27.06 25.15 7.09
N ILE A 261 -26.94 25.26 5.77
CA ILE A 261 -25.74 24.88 5.01
C ILE A 261 -24.51 25.69 5.45
N GLN A 262 -24.64 27.00 5.67
CA GLN A 262 -23.54 27.84 6.13
C GLN A 262 -23.13 27.52 7.57
N SER A 263 -24.10 27.19 8.44
CA SER A 263 -23.82 26.71 9.80
C SER A 263 -23.07 25.38 9.78
N LEU A 264 -23.51 24.41 8.98
CA LEU A 264 -22.84 23.12 8.79
C LEU A 264 -21.44 23.30 8.18
N ARG A 265 -21.28 24.13 7.13
CA ARG A 265 -19.97 24.47 6.56
C ARG A 265 -19.03 25.05 7.62
N ARG A 266 -19.50 25.94 8.50
CA ARG A 266 -18.71 26.50 9.61
C ARG A 266 -18.40 25.47 10.72
N GLN A 267 -19.25 24.47 10.92
CA GLN A 267 -19.02 23.40 11.90
C GLN A 267 -18.05 22.33 11.39
N PHE A 268 -18.01 22.10 10.07
CA PHE A 268 -17.22 21.03 9.44
C PHE A 268 -16.10 21.52 8.51
N SER A 269 -15.84 22.83 8.42
CA SER A 269 -14.69 23.40 7.69
C SER A 269 -13.38 22.89 8.29
N GLY A 270 -12.54 22.22 7.49
CA GLY A 270 -11.32 21.56 7.95
C GLY A 270 -11.54 20.26 8.75
N ALA A 271 -12.79 19.80 8.93
CA ALA A 271 -13.07 18.54 9.61
C ALA A 271 -12.94 17.36 8.62
N LEU A 272 -11.86 16.59 8.75
CA LEU A 272 -11.72 15.32 8.03
C LEU A 272 -12.81 14.35 8.53
N PRO A 273 -13.50 13.58 7.65
CA PRO A 273 -14.49 12.61 8.10
C PRO A 273 -13.89 11.63 9.11
N LEU A 274 -14.56 11.41 10.25
CA LEU A 274 -13.99 10.65 11.37
C LEU A 274 -13.50 9.26 10.95
N ALA A 275 -14.25 8.58 10.07
CA ALA A 275 -13.89 7.27 9.52
C ALA A 275 -12.65 7.28 8.59
N GLN A 276 -12.23 8.44 8.07
CA GLN A 276 -10.94 8.62 7.38
C GLN A 276 -9.83 8.92 8.39
N GLN A 277 -10.07 9.82 9.37
CA GLN A 277 -9.12 10.13 10.43
C GLN A 277 -8.75 8.89 11.29
N GLU A 278 -9.74 8.04 11.59
CA GLU A 278 -9.52 6.74 12.23
C GLU A 278 -8.71 5.78 11.37
N LYS A 279 -8.94 5.74 10.05
CA LYS A 279 -8.13 4.90 9.14
C LYS A 279 -6.69 5.38 9.10
N PHE A 280 -6.47 6.68 8.90
CA PHE A 280 -5.12 7.25 8.89
C PHE A 280 -4.39 7.04 10.23
N SER A 281 -5.04 7.25 11.38
CA SER A 281 -4.42 6.99 12.68
C SER A 281 -4.13 5.51 12.95
N LYS A 282 -5.05 4.59 12.60
CA LYS A 282 -4.83 3.14 12.69
C LYS A 282 -3.66 2.70 11.79
N THR A 283 -3.59 3.18 10.54
CA THR A 283 -2.48 2.91 9.63
C THR A 283 -1.17 3.54 10.12
N MET A 284 -1.18 4.75 10.67
CA MET A 284 0.01 5.42 11.21
C MET A 284 0.59 4.64 12.41
N ILE A 285 -0.26 4.21 13.34
CA ILE A 285 0.12 3.38 14.50
C ILE A 285 0.66 2.03 14.03
N GLN A 286 0.02 1.40 13.04
CA GLN A 286 0.50 0.13 12.49
C GLN A 286 1.87 0.27 11.81
N LEU A 287 2.08 1.29 10.96
CA LEU A 287 3.37 1.57 10.34
C LEU A 287 4.47 1.89 11.37
N GLN A 288 4.15 2.56 12.48
CA GLN A 288 5.10 2.78 13.57
C GLN A 288 5.46 1.46 14.28
N ASN A 289 4.47 0.61 14.58
CA ASN A 289 4.69 -0.69 15.22
C ASN A 289 5.50 -1.64 14.32
N ASP A 290 5.19 -1.68 13.01
CA ASP A 290 5.89 -2.54 12.07
C ASP A 290 7.31 -2.02 11.78
N LYS A 291 7.52 -0.68 11.73
CA LYS A 291 8.87 -0.08 11.73
C LYS A 291 9.68 -0.47 12.97
N LEU A 292 9.07 -0.46 14.15
CA LEU A 292 9.74 -0.88 15.41
C LEU A 292 10.10 -2.37 15.40
N LYS A 293 9.19 -3.26 14.95
CA LYS A 293 9.48 -4.68 14.76
C LYS A 293 10.64 -4.90 13.80
N ILE A 294 10.56 -4.33 12.59
CA ILE A 294 11.59 -4.48 11.55
C ILE A 294 12.94 -3.96 12.06
N MET A 295 12.99 -2.82 12.77
CA MET A 295 14.22 -2.32 13.40
C MET A 295 14.79 -3.29 14.44
N GLN A 296 13.94 -3.95 15.23
CA GLN A 296 14.39 -4.87 16.27
C GLN A 296 14.78 -6.25 15.71
N GLU A 297 14.05 -6.76 14.73
CA GLU A 297 14.39 -7.97 13.96
C GLU A 297 15.70 -7.77 13.19
N MET A 298 15.86 -6.66 12.47
CA MET A 298 17.11 -6.28 11.79
C MET A 298 18.29 -6.22 12.78
N LYS A 299 18.11 -5.61 13.96
CA LYS A 299 19.15 -5.54 15.00
C LYS A 299 19.51 -6.92 15.56
N ASN A 300 18.51 -7.77 15.81
CA ASN A 300 18.72 -9.13 16.28
C ASN A 300 19.46 -9.97 15.22
N SER A 301 18.98 -9.97 13.98
CA SER A 301 19.62 -10.69 12.87
C SER A 301 21.04 -10.21 12.59
N GLN A 302 21.32 -8.90 12.66
CA GLN A 302 22.69 -8.38 12.57
C GLN A 302 23.59 -8.86 13.72
N GLN A 303 23.05 -8.96 14.94
CA GLN A 303 23.83 -9.46 16.08
C GLN A 303 24.05 -10.97 16.00
N GLU A 304 23.06 -11.74 15.56
CA GLU A 304 23.17 -13.17 15.32
C GLU A 304 24.14 -13.49 14.18
N GLN A 305 24.06 -12.75 13.06
CA GLN A 305 25.01 -12.82 11.95
C GLN A 305 26.44 -12.57 12.46
N ARG A 306 26.70 -11.45 13.14
CA ARG A 306 28.02 -11.16 13.73
C ARG A 306 28.49 -12.24 14.71
N ASN A 307 27.59 -12.75 15.55
CA ASN A 307 27.90 -13.83 16.49
C ASN A 307 28.27 -15.14 15.77
N MET A 308 27.66 -15.44 14.63
CA MET A 308 27.95 -16.63 13.83
C MET A 308 29.17 -16.46 12.92
N GLU A 309 29.39 -15.27 12.35
CA GLU A 309 30.62 -14.90 11.63
C GLU A 309 31.82 -14.99 12.57
N ASN A 310 31.77 -14.38 13.76
CA ASN A 310 32.83 -14.48 14.76
C ASN A 310 33.12 -15.93 15.16
N LYS A 311 32.09 -16.76 15.40
CA LYS A 311 32.27 -18.19 15.71
C LYS A 311 32.92 -18.96 14.56
N THR A 312 32.50 -18.70 13.31
CA THR A 312 33.09 -19.33 12.12
C THR A 312 34.55 -18.91 11.96
N MET A 313 34.86 -17.61 12.07
CA MET A 313 36.24 -17.11 12.03
C MET A 313 37.10 -17.70 13.16
N GLU A 314 36.60 -17.77 14.40
CA GLU A 314 37.28 -18.42 15.51
C GLU A 314 37.58 -19.91 15.23
N MET A 315 36.61 -20.65 14.71
CA MET A 315 36.78 -22.08 14.42
C MET A 315 37.71 -22.30 13.22
N GLU A 316 37.64 -21.47 12.19
CA GLU A 316 38.59 -21.49 11.08
C GLU A 316 40.01 -21.16 11.53
N LEU A 317 40.21 -20.17 12.40
CA LEU A 317 41.53 -19.83 12.94
C LEU A 317 42.08 -20.96 13.83
N LYS A 318 41.24 -21.57 14.66
CA LYS A 318 41.61 -22.74 15.48
C LYS A 318 41.98 -23.95 14.60
N LEU A 319 41.19 -24.23 13.56
CA LEU A 319 41.44 -25.33 12.63
C LEU A 319 42.72 -25.11 11.81
N LYS A 320 42.89 -23.94 11.17
CA LYS A 320 44.10 -23.60 10.40
C LYS A 320 45.34 -23.59 11.29
N GLY A 321 45.23 -23.07 12.53
CA GLY A 321 46.31 -23.11 13.51
C GLY A 321 46.71 -24.53 13.92
N LEU A 322 45.74 -25.44 14.07
CA LEU A 322 46.00 -26.86 14.34
C LEU A 322 46.60 -27.58 13.13
N GLU A 323 46.15 -27.30 11.90
CA GLU A 323 46.74 -27.84 10.68
C GLU A 323 48.20 -27.36 10.48
N GLU A 324 48.48 -26.08 10.76
CA GLU A 324 49.82 -25.52 10.70
C GLU A 324 50.72 -26.09 11.81
N LEU A 325 50.20 -26.31 13.04
CA LEU A 325 50.90 -27.05 14.11
C LEU A 325 51.19 -28.51 13.74
N ILE A 326 50.20 -29.24 13.22
CA ILE A 326 50.37 -30.64 12.79
C ILE A 326 51.40 -30.74 11.65
N SER A 327 51.42 -29.77 10.72
CA SER A 327 52.41 -29.76 9.64
C SER A 327 53.81 -29.32 10.11
N THR A 328 53.93 -28.40 11.06
CA THR A 328 55.25 -27.97 11.60
C THR A 328 55.92 -29.10 12.39
N LEU A 329 55.15 -29.82 13.21
CA LEU A 329 55.60 -30.99 13.96
C LEU A 329 56.00 -32.18 13.06
N LYS A 330 55.44 -32.30 11.85
CA LYS A 330 55.80 -33.35 10.88
C LYS A 330 57.07 -33.04 10.06
N ASP A 331 57.29 -31.78 9.68
CA ASP A 331 58.32 -31.42 8.69
C ASP A 331 59.68 -30.99 9.27
N ALA A 332 59.74 -30.62 10.57
CA ALA A 332 60.91 -30.07 11.28
C ALA A 332 61.57 -28.81 10.66
N ARG A 333 60.97 -28.21 9.61
CA ARG A 333 61.50 -27.05 8.86
C ARG A 333 60.83 -25.73 9.24
N GLY A 334 61.01 -25.28 10.49
CA GLY A 334 60.36 -24.07 11.01
C GLY A 334 60.64 -22.79 10.19
N ALA A 335 61.91 -22.54 9.82
CA ALA A 335 62.31 -21.30 9.15
C ALA A 335 61.60 -21.04 7.81
N GLN A 336 61.38 -22.08 7.00
CA GLN A 336 60.68 -21.93 5.72
C GLN A 336 59.20 -21.54 5.91
N LYS A 337 58.56 -22.01 6.98
CA LYS A 337 57.15 -21.70 7.26
C LYS A 337 56.96 -20.26 7.72
N VAL A 338 57.94 -19.66 8.41
CA VAL A 338 57.96 -18.22 8.71
C VAL A 338 58.00 -17.36 7.44
N ILE A 339 58.81 -17.75 6.43
CA ILE A 339 58.84 -17.04 5.13
C ILE A 339 57.47 -17.14 4.44
N ASN A 340 56.87 -18.33 4.41
CA ASN A 340 55.55 -18.54 3.82
C ASN A 340 54.45 -17.74 4.55
N TRP A 341 54.53 -17.62 5.88
CA TRP A 341 53.63 -16.76 6.67
C TRP A 341 53.78 -15.28 6.29
N HIS A 342 55.01 -14.77 6.14
CA HIS A 342 55.21 -13.39 5.67
C HIS A 342 54.59 -13.14 4.30
N MET A 343 54.78 -14.04 3.33
CA MET A 343 54.15 -13.90 2.00
C MET A 343 52.61 -13.90 2.08
N LYS A 344 52.04 -14.73 2.96
CA LYS A 344 50.57 -14.80 3.17
C LYS A 344 50.01 -13.58 3.91
N ILE A 345 50.79 -12.96 4.80
CA ILE A 345 50.46 -11.66 5.42
C ILE A 345 50.47 -10.54 4.36
N GLU A 346 51.44 -10.53 3.45
CA GLU A 346 51.50 -9.58 2.34
C GLU A 346 50.31 -9.74 1.38
N GLU A 347 49.93 -10.99 1.06
CA GLU A 347 48.75 -11.29 0.24
C GLU A 347 47.45 -10.84 0.92
N LEU A 348 47.27 -11.12 2.22
CA LEU A 348 46.10 -10.69 2.98
C LEU A 348 45.98 -9.17 3.04
N ARG A 349 47.09 -8.43 3.21
CA ARG A 349 47.12 -6.96 3.11
C ARG A 349 46.67 -6.47 1.74
N LEU A 350 47.08 -7.14 0.65
CA LEU A 350 46.65 -6.80 -0.70
C LEU A 350 45.17 -7.10 -0.96
N GLN A 351 44.60 -8.10 -0.29
CA GLN A 351 43.15 -8.39 -0.31
C GLN A 351 42.36 -7.37 0.53
N GLU A 352 42.83 -7.04 1.73
CA GLU A 352 42.30 -5.98 2.58
C GLU A 352 42.29 -4.61 1.87
N LEU A 353 43.35 -4.27 1.14
CA LEU A 353 43.43 -3.04 0.33
C LEU A 353 42.50 -3.05 -0.90
N LYS A 354 42.06 -4.21 -1.40
CA LYS A 354 41.02 -4.29 -2.44
C LYS A 354 39.63 -4.10 -1.84
N LEU A 355 39.30 -4.87 -0.81
CA LEU A 355 38.01 -4.78 -0.10
C LEU A 355 37.77 -3.38 0.46
N ASN A 356 38.80 -2.70 1.00
CA ASN A 356 38.66 -1.31 1.44
C ASN A 356 38.38 -0.32 0.30
N ARG A 357 38.82 -0.60 -0.94
CA ARG A 357 38.48 0.25 -2.11
C ARG A 357 37.06 0.01 -2.61
N GLU A 358 36.60 -1.23 -2.56
CA GLU A 358 35.20 -1.59 -2.88
C GLU A 358 34.25 -0.97 -1.84
N LEU A 359 34.53 -1.18 -0.55
CA LEU A 359 33.80 -0.58 0.57
C LEU A 359 33.79 0.96 0.59
N VAL A 360 34.76 1.62 -0.06
CA VAL A 360 34.72 3.08 -0.30
C VAL A 360 33.75 3.45 -1.43
N LYS A 361 33.74 2.70 -2.55
CA LYS A 361 32.75 2.89 -3.64
C LYS A 361 31.33 2.68 -3.14
N ASP A 362 31.09 1.61 -2.38
CA ASP A 362 29.77 1.30 -1.83
C ASP A 362 29.27 2.44 -0.92
N LYS A 363 30.18 3.05 -0.14
CA LYS A 363 29.88 4.25 0.66
C LYS A 363 29.62 5.50 -0.16
N GLU A 364 30.17 5.62 -1.36
CA GLU A 364 29.91 6.72 -2.29
C GLU A 364 28.58 6.52 -3.02
N GLU A 365 28.26 5.30 -3.43
CA GLU A 365 26.95 4.93 -4.00
C GLU A 365 25.82 5.10 -2.97
N ILE A 366 26.00 4.64 -1.73
CA ILE A 366 25.03 4.86 -0.64
C ILE A 366 24.81 6.36 -0.38
N LYS A 367 25.85 7.21 -0.46
CA LYS A 367 25.68 8.67 -0.36
C LYS A 367 24.88 9.23 -1.53
N TYR A 368 25.18 8.80 -2.75
CA TYR A 368 24.47 9.24 -3.96
C TYR A 368 22.97 8.87 -3.90
N LEU A 369 22.65 7.63 -3.51
CA LEU A 369 21.28 7.17 -3.33
C LEU A 369 20.56 7.92 -2.19
N ASN A 370 21.22 8.18 -1.06
CA ASN A 370 20.63 8.97 0.02
C ASN A 370 20.37 10.43 -0.37
N ASN A 371 21.22 11.05 -1.19
CA ASN A 371 20.98 12.38 -1.73
C ASN A 371 19.73 12.40 -2.63
N ILE A 372 19.60 11.43 -3.55
CA ILE A 372 18.41 11.27 -4.42
C ILE A 372 17.13 11.07 -3.59
N ILE A 373 17.19 10.25 -2.52
CA ILE A 373 16.06 10.07 -1.62
C ILE A 373 15.68 11.40 -0.97
N SER A 374 16.65 12.17 -0.48
CA SER A 374 16.39 13.50 0.12
C SER A 374 15.85 14.50 -0.91
N GLU A 375 16.31 14.48 -2.16
CA GLU A 375 15.76 15.30 -3.26
C GLU A 375 14.28 14.94 -3.53
N TYR A 376 13.93 13.65 -3.53
CA TYR A 376 12.53 13.22 -3.64
C TYR A 376 11.70 13.56 -2.40
N GLU A 377 12.23 13.43 -1.19
CA GLU A 377 11.53 13.84 0.05
C GLU A 377 11.21 15.34 0.04
N ASN A 378 12.18 16.19 -0.31
CA ASN A 378 11.97 17.64 -0.48
C ASN A 378 10.92 17.94 -1.57
N THR A 379 10.97 17.21 -2.69
CA THR A 379 9.99 17.35 -3.78
C THR A 379 8.58 16.99 -3.32
N ILE A 380 8.42 15.88 -2.60
CA ILE A 380 7.13 15.45 -2.02
C ILE A 380 6.59 16.52 -1.06
N SER A 381 7.42 17.02 -0.13
CA SER A 381 6.99 18.09 0.78
C SER A 381 6.57 19.37 0.05
N SER A 382 7.25 19.75 -1.03
CA SER A 382 6.83 20.91 -1.84
C SER A 382 5.47 20.70 -2.52
N LEU A 383 5.19 19.49 -3.03
CA LEU A 383 3.90 19.15 -3.62
C LEU A 383 2.78 19.06 -2.58
N GLU A 384 3.07 18.57 -1.36
CA GLU A 384 2.13 18.61 -0.24
C GLU A 384 1.80 20.05 0.18
N GLU A 385 2.79 20.94 0.23
CA GLU A 385 2.58 22.38 0.46
C GLU A 385 1.75 23.04 -0.65
N GLU A 386 1.99 22.73 -1.92
CA GLU A 386 1.20 23.21 -3.06
C GLU A 386 -0.27 22.75 -2.97
N ILE A 387 -0.52 21.47 -2.66
CA ILE A 387 -1.88 20.93 -2.48
C ILE A 387 -2.60 21.66 -1.32
N VAL A 388 -1.91 21.91 -0.21
CA VAL A 388 -2.47 22.67 0.92
C VAL A 388 -2.74 24.13 0.56
N GLN A 389 -1.92 24.76 -0.30
CA GLN A 389 -2.16 26.11 -0.80
C GLN A 389 -3.34 26.18 -1.78
N GLN A 390 -3.45 25.23 -2.72
CA GLN A 390 -4.58 25.13 -3.65
C GLN A 390 -5.90 24.92 -2.90
N ASN A 391 -5.95 24.01 -1.93
CA ASN A 391 -7.14 23.78 -1.12
C ASN A 391 -7.59 25.06 -0.38
N LYS A 392 -6.66 25.80 0.24
CA LYS A 392 -6.97 27.09 0.88
C LYS A 392 -7.50 28.12 -0.12
N PHE A 393 -6.92 28.22 -1.31
CA PHE A 393 -7.41 29.12 -2.36
C PHE A 393 -8.83 28.75 -2.82
N HIS A 394 -9.16 27.45 -2.91
CA HIS A 394 -10.52 27.00 -3.19
C HIS A 394 -11.51 27.31 -2.05
N GLU A 395 -11.11 27.13 -0.79
CA GLU A 395 -11.89 27.52 0.39
C GLU A 395 -12.13 29.04 0.44
N GLU A 396 -11.09 29.85 0.29
CA GLU A 396 -11.17 31.32 0.26
C GLU A 396 -12.08 31.81 -0.88
N ARG A 397 -11.96 31.20 -2.07
CA ARG A 397 -12.84 31.49 -3.21
C ARG A 397 -14.29 31.12 -2.92
N GLN A 398 -14.56 29.96 -2.31
CA GLN A 398 -15.92 29.57 -1.93
C GLN A 398 -16.51 30.54 -0.88
N MET A 399 -15.73 30.93 0.13
CA MET A 399 -16.15 31.89 1.16
C MET A 399 -16.45 33.27 0.56
N ALA A 400 -15.70 33.72 -0.44
CA ALA A 400 -15.97 34.97 -1.17
C ALA A 400 -17.26 34.88 -2.01
N TRP A 401 -17.57 33.72 -2.61
CA TRP A 401 -18.85 33.50 -3.30
C TRP A 401 -20.03 33.49 -2.32
N ASP A 402 -19.93 32.73 -1.22
CA ASP A 402 -20.96 32.70 -0.15
C ASP A 402 -21.23 34.11 0.39
N GLN A 403 -20.18 34.91 0.64
CA GLN A 403 -20.31 36.29 1.11
C GLN A 403 -20.97 37.22 0.07
N ARG A 404 -20.67 37.02 -1.23
CA ARG A 404 -21.32 37.79 -2.31
C ARG A 404 -22.80 37.44 -2.45
N GLU A 405 -23.17 36.18 -2.26
CA GLU A 405 -24.58 35.75 -2.31
C GLU A 405 -25.40 36.35 -1.15
N VAL A 406 -24.86 36.34 0.08
CA VAL A 406 -25.50 37.00 1.24
C VAL A 406 -25.67 38.51 1.05
N GLU A 407 -24.73 39.18 0.38
CA GLU A 407 -24.86 40.61 0.10
C GLU A 407 -25.91 40.89 -0.99
N LEU A 408 -26.10 39.98 -1.95
CA LEU A 408 -27.20 40.05 -2.93
C LEU A 408 -28.56 39.77 -2.26
N GLU A 409 -28.65 38.83 -1.31
CA GLU A 409 -29.87 38.63 -0.50
C GLU A 409 -30.25 39.91 0.26
N ARG A 410 -29.28 40.61 0.87
CA ARG A 410 -29.53 41.90 1.55
C ARG A 410 -30.05 42.97 0.61
N GLN A 411 -29.49 43.07 -0.59
CA GLN A 411 -29.96 44.03 -1.59
C GLN A 411 -31.40 43.73 -2.02
N LEU A 412 -31.75 42.45 -2.21
CA LEU A 412 -33.13 42.02 -2.47
C LEU A 412 -34.07 42.25 -1.27
N ASP A 413 -33.63 42.03 -0.02
CA ASP A 413 -34.45 42.35 1.15
C ASP A 413 -34.71 43.86 1.29
N VAL A 414 -33.75 44.71 0.91
CA VAL A 414 -33.91 46.17 0.87
C VAL A 414 -34.86 46.61 -0.26
N PHE A 415 -34.76 46.03 -1.45
CA PHE A 415 -35.70 46.34 -2.54
C PHE A 415 -37.14 45.89 -2.22
N ASP A 416 -37.33 44.68 -1.67
CA ASP A 416 -38.62 44.24 -1.14
C ASP A 416 -39.17 45.23 -0.10
N HIS A 417 -38.34 45.72 0.83
CA HIS A 417 -38.78 46.69 1.83
C HIS A 417 -39.18 48.04 1.20
N GLN A 418 -38.38 48.56 0.26
CA GLN A 418 -38.70 49.79 -0.47
C GLN A 418 -40.01 49.67 -1.26
N GLN A 419 -40.22 48.55 -1.97
CA GLN A 419 -41.48 48.30 -2.69
C GLN A 419 -42.68 48.23 -1.73
N ASN A 420 -42.52 47.59 -0.57
CA ASN A 420 -43.57 47.54 0.45
C ASN A 420 -43.88 48.92 1.07
N GLU A 421 -42.88 49.78 1.31
CA GLU A 421 -43.14 51.15 1.77
C GLU A 421 -43.76 52.04 0.67
N ILE A 422 -43.41 51.84 -0.61
CA ILE A 422 -44.07 52.51 -1.73
C ILE A 422 -45.55 52.09 -1.81
N LEU A 423 -45.87 50.80 -1.66
CA LEU A 423 -47.25 50.31 -1.64
C LEU A 423 -48.04 50.87 -0.45
N LYS A 424 -47.46 50.86 0.77
CA LYS A 424 -48.08 51.48 1.95
C LYS A 424 -48.25 52.99 1.79
N ALA A 425 -47.33 53.67 1.12
CA ALA A 425 -47.45 55.10 0.84
C ALA A 425 -48.58 55.36 -0.16
N ALA A 426 -48.68 54.58 -1.24
CA ALA A 426 -49.77 54.67 -2.22
C ALA A 426 -51.14 54.44 -1.55
N GLN A 427 -51.28 53.40 -0.73
CA GLN A 427 -52.50 53.14 0.05
C GLN A 427 -52.86 54.33 0.97
N LYS A 428 -51.89 54.88 1.72
CA LYS A 428 -52.11 56.06 2.56
C LYS A 428 -52.46 57.31 1.76
N PHE A 429 -51.94 57.47 0.54
CA PHE A 429 -52.34 58.56 -0.35
C PHE A 429 -53.79 58.38 -0.83
N GLU A 430 -54.17 57.16 -1.23
CA GLU A 430 -55.54 56.82 -1.64
C GLU A 430 -56.56 57.02 -0.50
N GLU A 431 -56.22 56.57 0.72
CA GLU A 431 -56.99 56.84 1.94
C GLU A 431 -57.12 58.35 2.24
N ALA A 432 -56.06 59.13 2.02
CA ALA A 432 -56.01 60.55 2.36
C ALA A 432 -56.66 61.47 1.30
N THR A 433 -56.63 61.11 0.01
CA THR A 433 -57.37 61.86 -1.03
C THR A 433 -58.82 61.40 -1.13
N GLY A 434 -59.08 60.11 -0.94
CA GLY A 434 -60.37 59.46 -1.17
C GLY A 434 -60.63 59.18 -2.65
N SER A 435 -61.60 58.29 -2.91
CA SER A 435 -62.05 57.97 -4.26
C SER A 435 -62.79 59.14 -4.90
N MET A 436 -62.57 59.33 -6.20
CA MET A 436 -63.32 60.30 -7.01
C MET A 436 -64.81 59.90 -7.09
N PRO A 437 -65.76 60.86 -7.09
CA PRO A 437 -67.16 60.56 -7.32
C PRO A 437 -67.37 59.88 -8.68
N ASP A 438 -68.24 58.87 -8.72
CA ASP A 438 -68.55 58.10 -9.93
C ASP A 438 -69.07 59.02 -11.07
N PRO A 439 -68.38 59.09 -12.23
CA PRO A 439 -68.77 59.93 -13.35
C PRO A 439 -70.13 59.58 -13.98
N SER A 440 -70.68 58.39 -13.72
CA SER A 440 -72.00 57.97 -14.22
C SER A 440 -73.18 58.56 -13.46
N LEU A 441 -72.96 59.07 -12.24
CA LEU A 441 -74.02 59.69 -11.43
C LEU A 441 -74.39 61.09 -11.94
N PRO A 442 -75.63 61.57 -11.74
CA PRO A 442 -75.99 62.95 -12.04
C PRO A 442 -75.09 63.96 -11.33
N LEU A 443 -74.70 65.04 -12.03
CA LEU A 443 -73.78 66.08 -11.52
C LEU A 443 -74.13 66.61 -10.11
N PRO A 444 -75.42 66.85 -9.73
CA PRO A 444 -75.76 67.26 -8.36
C PRO A 444 -75.30 66.24 -7.30
N ASN A 445 -75.42 64.94 -7.58
CA ASN A 445 -75.02 63.87 -6.67
C ASN A 445 -73.50 63.76 -6.60
N GLN A 446 -72.79 63.90 -7.73
CA GLN A 446 -71.33 63.96 -7.74
C GLN A 446 -70.82 65.13 -6.88
N LEU A 447 -71.43 66.32 -7.02
CA LEU A 447 -71.09 67.51 -6.25
C LEU A 447 -71.44 67.35 -4.76
N GLU A 448 -72.55 66.71 -4.41
CA GLU A 448 -72.88 66.47 -3.00
C GLU A 448 -71.92 65.47 -2.35
N ILE A 449 -71.55 64.39 -3.05
CA ILE A 449 -70.53 63.42 -2.60
C ILE A 449 -69.18 64.11 -2.44
N ALA A 450 -68.74 64.92 -3.42
CA ALA A 450 -67.51 65.70 -3.34
C ALA A 450 -67.52 66.67 -2.16
N LEU A 451 -68.60 67.44 -1.96
CA LEU A 451 -68.73 68.36 -0.82
C LEU A 451 -68.78 67.63 0.53
N ARG A 452 -69.35 66.43 0.59
CA ARG A 452 -69.36 65.57 1.77
C ARG A 452 -67.95 65.06 2.09
N LYS A 453 -67.19 64.61 1.07
CA LYS A 453 -65.80 64.17 1.21
C LYS A 453 -64.85 65.32 1.56
N ILE A 454 -65.02 66.50 0.96
CA ILE A 454 -64.26 67.71 1.33
C ILE A 454 -64.48 68.06 2.81
N LYS A 455 -65.72 68.00 3.32
CA LYS A 455 -66.02 68.23 4.76
C LYS A 455 -65.40 67.19 5.68
N GLU A 456 -65.31 65.94 5.23
CA GLU A 456 -64.64 64.84 5.95
C GLU A 456 -63.13 65.04 5.97
N ASN A 457 -62.51 65.29 4.81
CA ASN A 457 -61.07 65.56 4.69
C ASN A 457 -60.67 66.80 5.51
N VAL A 458 -61.48 67.87 5.53
CA VAL A 458 -61.26 69.04 6.41
C VAL A 458 -61.29 68.67 7.89
N ARG A 459 -62.16 67.75 8.32
CA ARG A 459 -62.16 67.25 9.70
C ARG A 459 -60.88 66.48 10.01
N ILE A 460 -60.49 65.55 9.15
CA ILE A 460 -59.26 64.75 9.28
C ILE A 460 -58.01 65.65 9.33
N ILE A 461 -57.97 66.71 8.52
CA ILE A 461 -56.89 67.72 8.53
C ILE A 461 -56.84 68.49 9.87
N LEU A 462 -57.99 68.78 10.49
CA LEU A 462 -58.03 69.44 11.81
C LEU A 462 -57.61 68.48 12.94
N GLU A 463 -58.05 67.23 12.90
CA GLU A 463 -57.70 66.18 13.87
C GLU A 463 -56.20 65.83 13.80
N THR A 464 -55.65 65.61 12.59
CA THR A 464 -54.21 65.39 12.39
C THR A 464 -53.37 66.61 12.77
N ARG A 465 -53.84 67.84 12.50
CA ARG A 465 -53.16 69.06 12.97
C ARG A 465 -53.18 69.21 14.49
N ALA A 466 -54.18 68.65 15.18
CA ALA A 466 -54.20 68.59 16.64
C ALA A 466 -53.23 67.53 17.19
N THR A 467 -53.17 66.33 16.59
CA THR A 467 -52.22 65.30 17.02
C THR A 467 -50.77 65.72 16.77
N CYS A 468 -50.45 66.34 15.63
CA CYS A 468 -49.12 66.91 15.35
C CYS A 468 -48.66 67.87 16.45
N LYS A 469 -49.50 68.84 16.87
CA LYS A 469 -49.18 69.75 17.98
C LYS A 469 -48.86 69.01 19.28
N SER A 470 -49.68 68.00 19.64
CA SER A 470 -49.45 67.20 20.84
C SER A 470 -48.17 66.35 20.78
N LEU A 471 -47.67 66.07 19.58
CA LEU A 471 -46.39 65.39 19.36
C LEU A 471 -45.21 66.37 19.37
N GLU A 472 -45.37 67.59 18.84
CA GLU A 472 -44.38 68.67 18.96
C GLU A 472 -44.15 69.08 20.44
N GLU A 473 -45.21 69.11 21.25
CA GLU A 473 -45.13 69.36 22.70
C GLU A 473 -44.35 68.25 23.41
N LYS A 474 -44.71 66.98 23.16
CA LYS A 474 -43.98 65.81 23.70
C LYS A 474 -42.53 65.74 23.21
N LEU A 475 -42.24 66.17 21.97
CA LEU A 475 -40.88 66.24 21.45
C LEU A 475 -40.05 67.24 22.26
N LYS A 476 -40.56 68.45 22.50
CA LYS A 476 -39.91 69.48 23.33
C LYS A 476 -39.69 69.01 24.77
N GLU A 477 -40.65 68.30 25.36
CA GLU A 477 -40.45 67.64 26.66
C GLU A 477 -39.27 66.66 26.63
N LYS A 478 -39.20 65.77 25.62
CA LYS A 478 -38.12 64.77 25.50
C LYS A 478 -36.76 65.39 25.16
N GLU A 479 -36.72 66.44 24.35
CA GLU A 479 -35.50 67.23 24.10
C GLU A 479 -35.00 67.90 25.39
N SER A 480 -35.90 68.45 26.22
CA SER A 480 -35.53 69.05 27.50
C SER A 480 -34.97 68.01 28.49
N ALA A 481 -35.58 66.81 28.53
CA ALA A 481 -35.12 65.70 29.35
C ALA A 481 -33.78 65.12 28.86
N LEU A 482 -33.56 65.07 27.54
CA LEU A 482 -32.29 64.64 26.94
C LEU A 482 -31.16 65.60 27.32
N ARG A 483 -31.36 66.92 27.16
CA ARG A 483 -30.35 67.94 27.54
C ARG A 483 -30.00 67.88 29.03
N LEU A 484 -30.98 67.62 29.90
CA LEU A 484 -30.74 67.39 31.34
C LEU A 484 -29.93 66.11 31.61
N ALA A 485 -30.17 65.04 30.85
CA ALA A 485 -29.39 63.80 30.95
C ALA A 485 -27.95 63.97 30.43
N GLU A 486 -27.76 64.68 29.30
CA GLU A 486 -26.45 65.03 28.75
C GLU A 486 -25.64 65.88 29.74
N GLN A 487 -26.26 66.89 30.37
CA GLN A 487 -25.64 67.71 31.40
C GLN A 487 -25.28 66.90 32.66
N ASN A 488 -26.08 65.88 33.01
CA ASN A 488 -25.76 64.94 34.09
C ASN A 488 -24.55 64.05 33.75
N ILE A 489 -24.45 63.57 32.51
CA ILE A 489 -23.29 62.79 32.03
C ILE A 489 -22.03 63.67 32.04
N LEU A 490 -22.09 64.89 31.51
CA LEU A 490 -20.95 65.81 31.48
C LEU A 490 -20.43 66.18 32.89
N SER A 491 -21.33 66.39 33.87
CA SER A 491 -20.93 66.63 35.26
C SER A 491 -20.36 65.38 35.93
N ARG A 492 -20.84 64.18 35.60
CA ARG A 492 -20.22 62.90 36.01
C ARG A 492 -18.83 62.71 35.41
N ASP A 493 -18.63 63.02 34.14
CA ASP A 493 -17.33 62.91 33.48
C ASP A 493 -16.31 63.93 34.04
N GLN A 494 -16.75 65.12 34.43
CA GLN A 494 -15.93 66.07 35.19
C GLN A 494 -15.45 65.45 36.51
N VAL A 495 -16.35 64.86 37.31
CA VAL A 495 -16.00 64.18 38.57
C VAL A 495 -15.08 62.97 38.32
N ILE A 496 -15.32 62.18 37.27
CA ILE A 496 -14.46 61.05 36.90
C ILE A 496 -13.06 61.53 36.51
N ASN A 497 -12.94 62.64 35.79
CA ASN A 497 -11.65 63.20 35.41
C ASN A 497 -10.90 63.86 36.59
N GLU A 498 -11.62 64.49 37.53
CA GLU A 498 -11.04 64.89 38.82
C GLU A 498 -10.53 63.69 39.63
N LEU A 499 -11.28 62.59 39.68
CA LEU A 499 -10.86 61.36 40.38
C LEU A 499 -9.66 60.69 39.70
N ARG A 500 -9.58 60.74 38.36
CA ARG A 500 -8.40 60.33 37.58
C ARG A 500 -7.17 61.20 37.87
N LEU A 501 -7.35 62.50 38.06
CA LEU A 501 -6.27 63.43 38.46
C LEU A 501 -5.83 63.26 39.92
N ARG A 502 -6.68 62.69 40.78
CA ARG A 502 -6.36 62.37 42.19
C ARG A 502 -5.77 60.96 42.39
N LEU A 503 -5.65 60.14 41.34
CA LEU A 503 -4.96 58.84 41.40
C LEU A 503 -3.43 59.05 41.41
N PRO A 504 -2.68 58.54 42.41
CA PRO A 504 -1.23 58.74 42.50
C PRO A 504 -0.47 58.23 41.26
N ALA A 505 0.58 58.96 40.89
CA ALA A 505 1.31 58.75 39.63
C ALA A 505 2.10 57.42 39.57
N THR A 506 2.45 57.03 38.35
CA THR A 506 3.05 55.73 37.93
C THR A 506 4.26 55.22 38.72
N ALA A 507 4.98 56.09 39.45
CA ALA A 507 6.25 55.77 40.12
C ALA A 507 6.18 54.60 41.13
N GLU A 508 5.03 54.34 41.76
CA GLU A 508 4.87 53.20 42.68
C GLU A 508 4.67 51.87 41.95
N ARG A 509 4.00 51.89 40.78
CA ARG A 509 3.86 50.69 39.92
C ARG A 509 5.19 50.24 39.34
N GLU A 510 6.03 51.18 38.91
CA GLU A 510 7.33 50.86 38.31
C GLU A 510 8.31 50.25 39.33
N LYS A 511 8.27 50.70 40.60
CA LYS A 511 9.04 50.08 41.69
C LYS A 511 8.65 48.61 41.93
N LEU A 512 7.35 48.31 42.04
CA LEU A 512 6.86 46.94 42.23
C LEU A 512 7.26 46.00 41.07
N ILE A 513 7.27 46.51 39.83
CA ILE A 513 7.72 45.74 38.66
C ILE A 513 9.25 45.50 38.72
N ALA A 514 10.03 46.50 39.12
CA ALA A 514 11.49 46.38 39.27
C ALA A 514 11.94 45.47 40.44
N GLU A 515 11.08 45.24 41.44
CA GLU A 515 11.34 44.31 42.53
C GLU A 515 10.97 42.86 42.18
N LEU A 516 9.89 42.65 41.43
CA LEU A 516 9.53 41.32 40.90
C LEU A 516 10.56 40.77 39.89
N GLY A 517 11.27 41.64 39.17
CA GLY A 517 12.31 41.25 38.21
C GLY A 517 13.63 40.74 38.80
N ARG A 518 13.78 40.65 40.14
CA ARG A 518 15.05 40.32 40.82
C ARG A 518 15.09 38.97 41.54
N ARG A 519 14.26 38.00 41.15
CA ARG A 519 14.50 36.57 41.47
C ARG A 519 15.33 35.91 40.37
N GLU A 520 16.24 35.03 40.79
CA GLU A 520 17.26 34.43 39.93
C GLU A 520 16.64 33.59 38.80
N ILE A 521 17.03 33.88 37.55
CA ILE A 521 16.53 33.20 36.35
C ILE A 521 17.67 32.37 35.75
N GLU A 522 17.45 31.06 35.63
CA GLU A 522 18.44 30.14 35.05
C GLU A 522 18.86 30.54 33.62
N PRO A 523 20.13 30.29 33.22
CA PRO A 523 20.62 30.68 31.89
C PRO A 523 19.85 30.02 30.72
N LYS A 524 19.21 28.85 30.93
CA LYS A 524 18.32 28.23 29.94
C LYS A 524 17.04 29.04 29.73
N SER A 525 16.42 29.50 30.82
CA SER A 525 15.23 30.37 30.78
C SER A 525 15.55 31.71 30.10
N HIS A 526 16.76 32.24 30.29
CA HIS A 526 17.18 33.46 29.62
C HIS A 526 17.26 33.32 28.07
N HIS A 527 17.53 32.11 27.55
CA HIS A 527 17.54 31.83 26.11
C HIS A 527 16.12 31.67 25.53
N THR A 528 15.24 30.91 26.19
CA THR A 528 13.83 30.80 25.78
C THR A 528 13.09 32.13 25.91
N LEU A 529 13.39 32.93 26.94
CA LEU A 529 12.89 34.31 27.06
C LEU A 529 13.33 35.18 25.88
N LYS A 530 14.59 35.05 25.42
CA LYS A 530 15.11 35.82 24.28
C LYS A 530 14.46 35.39 22.95
N ILE A 531 14.23 34.09 22.76
CA ILE A 531 13.46 33.56 21.61
C ILE A 531 12.01 34.07 21.66
N ALA A 532 11.37 34.05 22.82
CA ALA A 532 10.01 34.57 23.00
C ALA A 532 9.94 36.09 22.72
N GLN A 533 10.89 36.87 23.24
CA GLN A 533 11.01 38.32 22.97
C GLN A 533 11.20 38.60 21.48
N GLN A 534 12.06 37.85 20.78
CA GLN A 534 12.28 38.02 19.34
C GLN A 534 11.07 37.55 18.51
N THR A 535 10.33 36.54 18.99
CA THR A 535 9.05 36.11 18.39
C THR A 535 7.98 37.19 18.56
N ILE A 536 7.87 37.78 19.75
CA ILE A 536 6.97 38.91 20.04
C ILE A 536 7.34 40.11 19.16
N ALA A 537 8.63 40.45 19.02
CA ALA A 537 9.08 41.53 18.14
C ALA A 537 8.72 41.28 16.67
N ASN A 538 8.89 40.05 16.17
CA ASN A 538 8.49 39.67 14.81
C ASN A 538 6.96 39.73 14.63
N MET A 539 6.18 39.32 15.63
CA MET A 539 4.72 39.43 15.60
C MET A 539 4.25 40.90 15.67
N GLN A 540 4.92 41.75 16.46
CA GLN A 540 4.68 43.20 16.52
C GLN A 540 5.03 43.88 15.19
N ALA A 541 6.15 43.55 14.56
CA ALA A 541 6.50 44.07 13.23
C ALA A 541 5.45 43.69 12.17
N ARG A 542 4.96 42.44 12.19
CA ARG A 542 3.88 41.96 11.31
C ARG A 542 2.52 42.59 11.64
N LEU A 543 2.26 42.94 12.91
CA LEU A 543 1.08 43.69 13.33
C LEU A 543 1.15 45.12 12.79
N ASN A 544 2.27 45.81 12.98
CA ASN A 544 2.49 47.18 12.50
C ASN A 544 2.34 47.28 10.98
N GLN A 545 2.88 46.33 10.21
CA GLN A 545 2.66 46.26 8.76
C GLN A 545 1.19 46.08 8.38
N LYS A 546 0.43 45.25 9.12
CA LYS A 546 -1.02 45.12 8.92
C LYS A 546 -1.76 46.40 9.28
N GLU A 547 -1.37 47.09 10.35
CA GLU A 547 -1.94 48.39 10.72
C GLU A 547 -1.66 49.47 9.68
N GLU A 548 -0.46 49.53 9.11
CA GLU A 548 -0.13 50.46 8.01
C GLU A 548 -0.98 50.19 6.77
N VAL A 549 -1.18 48.92 6.42
CA VAL A 549 -2.06 48.52 5.30
C VAL A 549 -3.52 48.87 5.60
N LEU A 550 -4.00 48.66 6.83
CA LEU A 550 -5.34 49.10 7.26
C LEU A 550 -5.48 50.63 7.23
N LYS A 551 -4.48 51.39 7.69
CA LYS A 551 -4.45 52.86 7.62
C LYS A 551 -4.49 53.36 6.17
N LYS A 552 -3.78 52.69 5.25
CA LYS A 552 -3.84 52.97 3.79
C LYS A 552 -5.24 52.72 3.22
N TYR A 553 -5.89 51.59 3.54
CA TYR A 553 -7.26 51.32 3.12
C TYR A 553 -8.29 52.28 3.75
N GLN A 554 -8.14 52.63 5.03
CA GLN A 554 -8.98 53.64 5.69
C GLN A 554 -8.85 55.00 5.01
N HIS A 555 -7.63 55.43 4.65
CA HIS A 555 -7.42 56.69 3.92
C HIS A 555 -8.03 56.68 2.52
N LEU A 556 -7.90 55.58 1.76
CA LEU A 556 -8.57 55.43 0.46
C LEU A 556 -10.09 55.46 0.58
N LEU A 557 -10.65 54.83 1.61
CA LEU A 557 -12.09 54.77 1.85
C LEU A 557 -12.65 56.13 2.32
N GLU A 558 -11.90 56.90 3.11
CA GLU A 558 -12.28 58.26 3.47
C GLU A 558 -12.12 59.23 2.28
N LYS A 559 -11.11 59.05 1.42
CA LYS A 559 -10.98 59.79 0.16
C LYS A 559 -12.14 59.53 -0.81
N ALA A 560 -12.59 58.28 -0.94
CA ALA A 560 -13.78 57.95 -1.73
C ALA A 560 -15.07 58.57 -1.14
N ARG A 561 -15.15 58.70 0.19
CA ARG A 561 -16.24 59.46 0.85
C ARG A 561 -16.13 60.95 0.60
N GLU A 562 -14.93 61.52 0.61
CA GLU A 562 -14.68 62.94 0.27
C GLU A 562 -15.14 63.27 -1.15
N GLU A 563 -14.75 62.44 -2.12
CA GLU A 563 -15.16 62.55 -3.53
C GLU A 563 -16.68 62.43 -3.68
N GLN A 564 -17.33 61.51 -2.94
CA GLN A 564 -18.78 61.41 -2.90
C GLN A 564 -19.45 62.64 -2.24
N ARG A 565 -18.87 63.20 -1.16
CA ARG A 565 -19.33 64.44 -0.52
C ARG A 565 -19.28 65.62 -1.50
N GLU A 566 -18.19 65.75 -2.27
CA GLU A 566 -18.07 66.77 -3.31
C GLU A 566 -19.11 66.63 -4.44
N ILE A 567 -19.39 65.41 -4.90
CA ILE A 567 -20.39 65.16 -5.95
C ILE A 567 -21.79 65.54 -5.45
N VAL A 568 -22.15 65.14 -4.22
CA VAL A 568 -23.44 65.52 -3.61
C VAL A 568 -23.55 67.04 -3.48
N LYS A 569 -22.51 67.72 -2.98
CA LYS A 569 -22.51 69.18 -2.84
C LYS A 569 -22.67 69.91 -4.19
N LYS A 570 -22.06 69.42 -5.26
CA LYS A 570 -22.23 69.98 -6.62
C LYS A 570 -23.69 69.82 -7.10
N HIS A 571 -24.32 68.68 -6.85
CA HIS A 571 -25.74 68.48 -7.17
C HIS A 571 -26.68 69.36 -6.33
N GLU A 572 -26.34 69.63 -5.06
CA GLU A 572 -27.07 70.58 -4.20
C GLU A 572 -26.94 72.03 -4.73
N GLU A 573 -25.72 72.43 -5.14
CA GLU A 573 -25.46 73.74 -5.76
C GLU A 573 -26.22 73.91 -7.09
N ASP A 574 -26.21 72.90 -7.96
CA ASP A 574 -27.00 72.88 -9.21
C ASP A 574 -28.52 72.94 -8.95
N LEU A 575 -29.02 72.21 -7.95
CA LEU A 575 -30.44 72.27 -7.54
C LEU A 575 -30.83 73.64 -6.99
N HIS A 576 -29.97 74.29 -6.21
CA HIS A 576 -30.21 75.68 -5.76
C HIS A 576 -30.24 76.66 -6.93
N ILE A 577 -29.31 76.54 -7.89
CA ILE A 577 -29.29 77.35 -9.11
C ILE A 577 -30.56 77.13 -9.95
N LEU A 578 -31.06 75.89 -10.03
CA LEU A 578 -32.27 75.55 -10.78
C LEU A 578 -33.54 76.12 -10.11
N HIS A 579 -33.69 75.93 -8.78
CA HIS A 579 -34.82 76.50 -8.03
C HIS A 579 -34.84 78.03 -8.12
N HIS A 580 -33.70 78.70 -7.95
CA HIS A 580 -33.64 80.17 -8.03
C HIS A 580 -33.99 80.70 -9.42
N LYS A 581 -33.61 79.99 -10.49
CA LYS A 581 -34.06 80.31 -11.86
C LYS A 581 -35.57 80.14 -12.04
N LEU A 582 -36.16 79.10 -11.45
CA LEU A 582 -37.60 78.83 -11.50
C LEU A 582 -38.40 79.92 -10.75
N GLU A 583 -37.89 80.33 -9.60
CA GLU A 583 -38.44 81.39 -8.74
C GLU A 583 -38.35 82.77 -9.41
N LEU A 584 -37.20 83.13 -9.97
CA LEU A 584 -37.05 84.34 -10.81
C LEU A 584 -37.99 84.31 -12.03
N GLN A 585 -38.22 83.15 -12.63
CA GLN A 585 -39.14 83.01 -13.76
C GLN A 585 -40.60 83.24 -13.32
N SER A 586 -41.02 82.73 -12.16
CA SER A 586 -42.36 82.92 -11.61
C SER A 586 -42.61 84.35 -11.12
N ASP A 587 -41.62 85.01 -10.52
CA ASP A 587 -41.71 86.43 -10.19
C ASP A 587 -41.77 87.30 -11.46
N SER A 588 -41.03 86.94 -12.51
CA SER A 588 -41.09 87.67 -13.79
C SER A 588 -42.44 87.52 -14.50
N SER A 589 -43.13 86.38 -14.36
CA SER A 589 -44.46 86.17 -14.95
C SER A 589 -45.55 86.82 -14.09
N LEU A 590 -45.41 86.78 -12.76
CA LEU A 590 -46.30 87.47 -11.82
C LEU A 590 -46.20 89.00 -11.94
N SER A 591 -45.01 89.57 -12.14
CA SER A 591 -44.83 91.01 -12.35
C SER A 591 -45.41 91.46 -13.69
N LYS A 592 -45.17 90.70 -14.78
CA LYS A 592 -45.83 90.93 -16.09
C LYS A 592 -47.35 90.86 -15.98
N PHE A 593 -47.90 89.84 -15.32
CA PHE A 593 -49.34 89.70 -15.12
C PHE A 593 -49.94 90.89 -14.35
N LYS A 594 -49.27 91.34 -13.28
CA LYS A 594 -49.66 92.56 -12.54
C LYS A 594 -49.60 93.79 -13.44
N GLN A 595 -48.58 93.95 -14.27
CA GLN A 595 -48.45 95.08 -15.19
C GLN A 595 -49.58 95.11 -16.23
N THR A 596 -49.86 93.99 -16.90
CA THR A 596 -50.98 93.89 -17.87
C THR A 596 -52.32 94.18 -17.21
N ALA A 597 -52.54 93.74 -15.96
CA ALA A 597 -53.75 94.05 -15.21
C ALA A 597 -53.88 95.55 -14.86
N TRP A 598 -52.77 96.22 -14.54
CA TRP A 598 -52.75 97.67 -14.29
C TRP A 598 -53.01 98.49 -15.55
N ASP A 599 -52.53 98.06 -16.71
CA ASP A 599 -52.75 98.75 -17.98
C ASP A 599 -54.20 98.60 -18.49
N LEU A 600 -54.83 97.43 -18.25
CA LEU A 600 -56.24 97.17 -18.56
C LEU A 600 -57.22 98.04 -17.75
N ILE A 601 -56.86 98.46 -16.54
CA ILE A 601 -57.70 99.32 -15.67
C ILE A 601 -57.74 100.78 -16.18
N LYS A 602 -56.85 101.16 -17.10
CA LYS A 602 -56.49 102.57 -17.35
C LYS A 602 -57.05 103.21 -18.62
N GLN A 603 -57.92 102.56 -19.39
CA GLN A 603 -58.37 103.06 -20.71
C GLN A 603 -59.89 103.19 -20.86
N SER A 604 -60.30 104.30 -21.46
CA SER A 604 -61.65 104.62 -21.93
C SER A 604 -61.59 105.04 -23.42
N PRO A 605 -62.71 105.01 -24.18
CA PRO A 605 -62.64 104.81 -25.63
C PRO A 605 -62.40 106.07 -26.50
N THR A 606 -61.55 105.89 -27.53
CA THR A 606 -61.55 106.41 -28.94
C THR A 606 -62.19 107.77 -29.30
N PRO A 607 -61.67 108.55 -30.29
CA PRO A 607 -61.24 108.05 -31.61
C PRO A 607 -60.11 108.80 -32.40
N VAL A 608 -59.89 108.36 -33.65
CA VAL A 608 -59.16 108.96 -34.80
C VAL A 608 -57.60 108.88 -34.80
N PRO A 609 -56.96 108.33 -35.86
CA PRO A 609 -55.49 108.21 -35.94
C PRO A 609 -54.78 109.51 -36.36
N THR A 610 -53.75 109.90 -35.61
CA THR A 610 -52.72 110.89 -36.02
C THR A 610 -51.36 110.21 -36.27
N ASN A 611 -50.35 110.96 -36.73
CA ASN A 611 -49.00 110.49 -37.11
C ASN A 611 -48.37 109.43 -36.17
N LYS A 612 -48.64 109.49 -34.86
CA LYS A 612 -48.22 108.46 -33.88
C LYS A 612 -48.66 107.03 -34.24
N HIS A 613 -49.74 106.86 -35.00
CA HIS A 613 -50.21 105.55 -35.44
C HIS A 613 -49.35 104.96 -36.55
N PHE A 614 -48.70 105.76 -37.39
CA PHE A 614 -47.71 105.25 -38.35
C PHE A 614 -46.41 104.87 -37.66
N ILE A 615 -45.96 105.65 -36.67
CA ILE A 615 -44.82 105.29 -35.82
C ILE A 615 -45.12 103.97 -35.08
N ARG A 616 -46.30 103.86 -34.46
CA ARG A 616 -46.74 102.63 -33.80
C ARG A 616 -46.94 101.44 -34.77
N LEU A 617 -47.24 101.70 -36.04
CA LEU A 617 -47.26 100.66 -37.06
C LEU A 617 -45.85 100.16 -37.36
N ALA A 618 -44.88 101.07 -37.55
CA ALA A 618 -43.47 100.72 -37.76
C ALA A 618 -42.84 100.05 -36.53
N GLU A 619 -43.21 100.45 -35.31
CA GLU A 619 -42.84 99.76 -34.06
C GLU A 619 -43.46 98.35 -33.99
N MET A 620 -44.69 98.17 -34.49
CA MET A 620 -45.31 96.84 -34.61
C MET A 620 -44.65 96.00 -35.70
N GLU A 621 -44.33 96.56 -36.87
CA GLU A 621 -43.60 95.87 -37.94
C GLU A 621 -42.20 95.47 -37.49
N GLN A 622 -41.49 96.32 -36.74
CA GLN A 622 -40.21 95.99 -36.13
C GLN A 622 -40.35 94.89 -35.07
N THR A 623 -41.33 94.98 -34.15
CA THR A 623 -41.51 93.92 -33.13
C THR A 623 -42.02 92.60 -33.71
N VAL A 624 -42.69 92.62 -34.88
CA VAL A 624 -43.00 91.41 -35.66
C VAL A 624 -41.73 90.86 -36.32
N ALA A 625 -40.89 91.70 -36.93
CA ALA A 625 -39.62 91.26 -37.51
C ALA A 625 -38.66 90.67 -36.45
N GLU A 626 -38.54 91.31 -35.28
CA GLU A 626 -37.76 90.78 -34.14
C GLU A 626 -38.36 89.47 -33.60
N GLN A 627 -39.68 89.31 -33.65
CA GLN A 627 -40.33 88.04 -33.31
C GLN A 627 -40.04 86.96 -34.35
N ASP A 628 -40.17 87.24 -35.65
CA ASP A 628 -39.87 86.30 -36.74
C ASP A 628 -38.39 85.89 -36.79
N ASP A 629 -37.46 86.81 -36.50
CA ASP A 629 -36.03 86.50 -36.32
C ASP A 629 -35.83 85.59 -35.08
N SER A 630 -36.51 85.89 -33.97
CA SER A 630 -36.42 85.06 -32.76
C SER A 630 -36.97 83.64 -33.00
N LEU A 631 -38.10 83.52 -33.69
CA LEU A 631 -38.76 82.27 -34.09
C LEU A 631 -37.90 81.50 -35.09
N SER A 632 -37.27 82.18 -36.05
CA SER A 632 -36.30 81.60 -36.98
C SER A 632 -35.08 81.05 -36.22
N SER A 633 -34.56 81.78 -35.22
CA SER A 633 -33.47 81.30 -34.37
C SER A 633 -33.87 80.06 -33.54
N LEU A 634 -35.13 80.00 -33.08
CA LEU A 634 -35.68 78.87 -32.33
C LEU A 634 -35.93 77.66 -33.23
N LEU A 635 -36.43 77.86 -34.46
CA LEU A 635 -36.56 76.82 -35.48
C LEU A 635 -35.21 76.22 -35.86
N ILE A 636 -34.17 77.04 -36.01
CA ILE A 636 -32.80 76.55 -36.27
C ILE A 636 -32.27 75.72 -35.09
N LYS A 637 -32.47 76.19 -33.85
CA LYS A 637 -32.10 75.43 -32.63
C LYS A 637 -32.88 74.11 -32.51
N LEU A 638 -34.20 74.14 -32.72
CA LEU A 638 -35.06 72.95 -32.69
C LEU A 638 -34.68 71.95 -33.77
N LYS A 639 -34.39 72.41 -34.99
CA LYS A 639 -33.92 71.57 -36.10
C LYS A 639 -32.55 70.94 -35.80
N LYS A 640 -31.65 71.68 -35.14
CA LYS A 640 -30.38 71.11 -34.66
C LYS A 640 -30.59 70.03 -33.59
N VAL A 641 -31.37 70.33 -32.54
CA VAL A 641 -31.69 69.36 -31.48
C VAL A 641 -32.39 68.12 -32.03
N SER A 642 -33.28 68.27 -33.02
CA SER A 642 -33.91 67.14 -33.72
C SER A 642 -32.90 66.29 -34.50
N GLN A 643 -31.91 66.88 -35.15
CA GLN A 643 -30.84 66.12 -35.81
C GLN A 643 -29.90 65.44 -34.82
N ASP A 644 -29.57 66.10 -33.71
CA ASP A 644 -28.70 65.53 -32.68
C ASP A 644 -29.42 64.38 -31.94
N LEU A 645 -30.74 64.47 -31.76
CA LEU A 645 -31.59 63.37 -31.28
C LEU A 645 -31.61 62.18 -32.27
N GLU A 646 -31.75 62.44 -33.57
CA GLU A 646 -31.75 61.37 -34.57
C GLU A 646 -30.38 60.65 -34.63
N ARG A 647 -29.28 61.40 -34.58
CA ARG A 647 -27.91 60.83 -34.45
C ARG A 647 -27.77 59.96 -33.20
N GLN A 648 -28.37 60.35 -32.07
CA GLN A 648 -28.34 59.51 -30.86
C GLN A 648 -29.16 58.22 -31.04
N LYS A 649 -30.33 58.27 -31.71
CA LYS A 649 -31.07 57.05 -32.07
C LYS A 649 -30.22 56.12 -32.94
N GLU A 650 -29.64 56.63 -34.02
CA GLU A 650 -28.75 55.86 -34.92
C GLU A 650 -27.61 55.19 -34.15
N ILE A 651 -26.94 55.91 -33.25
CA ILE A 651 -25.87 55.38 -32.39
C ILE A 651 -26.41 54.30 -31.43
N THR A 652 -27.59 54.47 -30.83
CA THR A 652 -28.19 53.44 -29.96
C THR A 652 -28.61 52.20 -30.75
N GLU A 653 -29.16 52.34 -31.95
CA GLU A 653 -29.59 51.22 -32.79
C GLU A 653 -28.39 50.42 -33.32
N LEU A 654 -27.30 51.10 -33.68
CA LEU A 654 -26.02 50.44 -34.00
C LEU A 654 -25.48 49.64 -32.79
N LYS A 655 -25.47 50.23 -31.59
CA LYS A 655 -25.03 49.51 -30.37
C LYS A 655 -25.92 48.31 -30.03
N ILE A 656 -27.24 48.41 -30.22
CA ILE A 656 -28.14 47.26 -30.06
C ILE A 656 -27.75 46.14 -31.01
N LYS A 657 -27.53 46.44 -32.30
CA LYS A 657 -27.08 45.47 -33.31
C LYS A 657 -25.69 44.90 -32.99
N GLU A 658 -24.77 45.69 -32.43
CA GLU A 658 -23.48 45.19 -31.94
C GLU A 658 -23.65 44.18 -30.79
N PHE A 659 -24.49 44.49 -29.79
CA PHE A 659 -24.77 43.57 -28.68
C PHE A 659 -25.50 42.31 -29.14
N GLU A 660 -26.42 42.40 -30.10
CA GLU A 660 -27.06 41.23 -30.72
C GLU A 660 -26.04 40.36 -31.48
N ASN A 661 -25.13 40.96 -32.25
CA ASN A 661 -24.05 40.24 -32.94
C ASN A 661 -22.98 39.65 -32.00
N ILE A 662 -22.82 40.18 -30.78
CA ILE A 662 -21.97 39.57 -29.74
C ILE A 662 -22.72 38.42 -29.07
N LYS A 663 -24.00 38.61 -28.74
CA LYS A 663 -24.87 37.58 -28.17
C LYS A 663 -24.98 36.36 -29.09
N LEU A 664 -25.20 36.56 -30.39
CA LEU A 664 -25.30 35.48 -31.38
C LEU A 664 -24.00 34.67 -31.43
N ARG A 665 -22.82 35.31 -31.53
CA ARG A 665 -21.53 34.61 -31.49
C ARG A 665 -21.33 33.82 -30.20
N LEU A 666 -21.62 34.40 -29.03
CA LEU A 666 -21.56 33.67 -27.75
C LEU A 666 -22.53 32.47 -27.69
N GLN A 667 -23.67 32.53 -28.39
CA GLN A 667 -24.60 31.41 -28.51
C GLN A 667 -24.10 30.34 -29.51
N GLU A 668 -23.40 30.73 -30.57
CA GLU A 668 -22.74 29.83 -31.51
C GLU A 668 -21.53 29.12 -30.88
N ASP A 669 -20.63 29.88 -30.22
CA ASP A 669 -19.48 29.37 -29.47
C ASP A 669 -19.94 28.34 -28.42
N HIS A 670 -20.94 28.69 -27.60
CA HIS A 670 -21.50 27.78 -26.60
C HIS A 670 -22.18 26.55 -27.23
N ALA A 671 -22.86 26.71 -28.37
CA ALA A 671 -23.44 25.57 -29.09
C ALA A 671 -22.35 24.61 -29.61
N ASP A 672 -21.19 25.12 -30.02
CA ASP A 672 -20.05 24.32 -30.49
C ASP A 672 -19.26 23.68 -29.35
N GLU A 673 -19.11 24.34 -28.21
CA GLU A 673 -18.63 23.70 -26.96
C GLU A 673 -19.56 22.55 -26.55
N VAL A 674 -20.87 22.77 -26.56
CA VAL A 674 -21.87 21.74 -26.24
C VAL A 674 -21.86 20.59 -27.26
N LYS A 675 -21.50 20.83 -28.54
CA LYS A 675 -21.27 19.75 -29.52
C LYS A 675 -20.01 18.94 -29.19
N LYS A 676 -18.89 19.60 -28.86
CA LYS A 676 -17.62 18.94 -28.49
C LYS A 676 -17.79 18.05 -27.26
N VAL A 677 -18.33 18.59 -26.17
CA VAL A 677 -18.58 17.83 -24.93
C VAL A 677 -19.55 16.66 -25.17
N LYS A 678 -20.55 16.81 -26.06
CA LYS A 678 -21.44 15.69 -26.44
C LYS A 678 -20.71 14.60 -27.24
N ALA A 679 -19.78 14.96 -28.12
CA ALA A 679 -18.95 13.99 -28.84
C ALA A 679 -18.03 13.24 -27.87
N GLU A 680 -17.31 13.96 -27.00
CA GLU A 680 -16.44 13.37 -25.96
C GLU A 680 -17.21 12.41 -25.04
N VAL A 681 -18.42 12.77 -24.62
CA VAL A 681 -19.29 11.90 -23.82
C VAL A 681 -19.71 10.63 -24.58
N GLU A 682 -19.95 10.71 -25.89
CA GLU A 682 -20.33 9.55 -26.71
C GLU A 682 -19.11 8.65 -27.02
N ASP A 683 -17.94 9.22 -27.28
CA ASP A 683 -16.68 8.47 -27.41
C ASP A 683 -16.34 7.72 -26.11
N LEU A 684 -16.48 8.39 -24.95
CA LEU A 684 -16.32 7.75 -23.64
C LEU A 684 -17.34 6.66 -23.38
N ARG A 685 -18.60 6.80 -23.85
CA ARG A 685 -19.61 5.73 -23.80
C ARG A 685 -19.22 4.56 -24.70
N CYS A 686 -18.73 4.80 -25.91
CA CYS A 686 -18.25 3.76 -26.81
C CYS A 686 -17.06 2.98 -26.22
N LEU A 687 -16.09 3.68 -25.62
CA LEU A 687 -14.96 3.06 -24.91
C LEU A 687 -15.42 2.24 -23.70
N LEU A 688 -16.34 2.77 -22.88
CA LEU A 688 -16.89 2.06 -21.73
C LEU A 688 -17.69 0.82 -22.15
N ALA A 689 -18.51 0.92 -23.20
CA ALA A 689 -19.23 -0.22 -23.76
C ALA A 689 -18.29 -1.28 -24.36
N HIS A 690 -17.18 -0.87 -24.98
CA HIS A 690 -16.14 -1.78 -25.47
C HIS A 690 -15.48 -2.54 -24.31
N SER A 691 -14.97 -1.82 -23.30
CA SER A 691 -14.33 -2.42 -22.13
C SER A 691 -15.31 -3.29 -21.32
N GLN A 692 -16.58 -2.92 -21.25
CA GLN A 692 -17.62 -3.75 -20.63
C GLN A 692 -17.87 -5.05 -21.40
N LYS A 693 -17.81 -5.01 -22.75
CA LYS A 693 -17.91 -6.19 -23.62
C LYS A 693 -16.68 -7.10 -23.52
N GLU A 694 -15.47 -6.54 -23.45
CA GLU A 694 -14.24 -7.29 -23.16
C GLU A 694 -14.28 -7.93 -21.76
N SER A 695 -14.77 -7.20 -20.74
CA SER A 695 -14.99 -7.74 -19.41
C SER A 695 -15.99 -8.91 -19.41
N GLN A 696 -17.01 -8.86 -20.28
CA GLN A 696 -17.95 -9.96 -20.47
C GLN A 696 -17.34 -11.16 -21.21
N SER A 697 -16.56 -10.95 -22.29
CA SER A 697 -15.89 -12.04 -22.99
C SER A 697 -14.86 -12.73 -22.08
N LEU A 698 -13.99 -11.98 -21.41
CA LEU A 698 -13.03 -12.51 -20.44
C LEU A 698 -13.70 -13.24 -19.27
N LYS A 699 -14.87 -12.78 -18.81
CA LYS A 699 -15.67 -13.53 -17.81
C LYS A 699 -16.23 -14.84 -18.39
N SER A 700 -16.70 -14.85 -19.63
CA SER A 700 -17.20 -16.06 -20.29
C SER A 700 -16.08 -17.07 -20.58
N GLU A 701 -14.90 -16.60 -20.97
CA GLU A 701 -13.69 -17.43 -21.15
C GLU A 701 -13.21 -17.99 -19.81
N LEU A 702 -13.14 -17.16 -18.76
CA LEU A 702 -12.80 -17.61 -17.41
C LEU A 702 -13.81 -18.64 -16.87
N GLN A 703 -15.09 -18.48 -17.18
CA GLN A 703 -16.14 -19.44 -16.83
C GLN A 703 -15.99 -20.75 -17.61
N ALA A 704 -15.78 -20.69 -18.93
CA ALA A 704 -15.51 -21.85 -19.77
C ALA A 704 -14.23 -22.59 -19.33
N GLN A 705 -13.18 -21.86 -18.93
CA GLN A 705 -11.93 -22.41 -18.41
C GLN A 705 -12.13 -23.08 -17.04
N LYS A 706 -12.97 -22.51 -16.16
CA LYS A 706 -13.39 -23.15 -14.90
C LYS A 706 -14.20 -24.43 -15.17
N GLU A 707 -15.08 -24.43 -16.15
CA GLU A 707 -15.87 -25.61 -16.53
C GLU A 707 -15.05 -26.69 -17.25
N ALA A 708 -14.02 -26.30 -18.00
CA ALA A 708 -13.03 -27.22 -18.56
C ALA A 708 -12.16 -27.85 -17.45
N ASN A 709 -11.80 -27.08 -16.42
CA ASN A 709 -11.02 -27.54 -15.27
C ASN A 709 -11.84 -28.33 -14.23
N SER A 710 -13.15 -28.10 -14.14
CA SER A 710 -14.05 -28.84 -13.22
C SER A 710 -14.54 -30.17 -13.81
N ARG A 711 -14.53 -30.31 -15.14
CA ARG A 711 -14.63 -31.61 -15.81
C ARG A 711 -13.40 -32.45 -15.39
N ALA A 712 -13.67 -33.61 -14.79
CA ALA A 712 -12.68 -34.48 -14.17
C ALA A 712 -11.49 -34.77 -15.11
N PRO A 713 -10.25 -34.94 -14.59
CA PRO A 713 -9.02 -34.86 -15.38
C PRO A 713 -9.11 -35.68 -16.67
N THR A 714 -8.85 -34.97 -17.77
CA THR A 714 -9.03 -35.43 -19.14
C THR A 714 -8.38 -36.78 -19.36
N THR A 715 -8.97 -37.61 -20.22
CA THR A 715 -8.54 -39.01 -20.41
C THR A 715 -7.06 -39.11 -20.77
N THR A 716 -6.53 -38.14 -21.52
CA THR A 716 -5.08 -37.98 -21.77
C THR A 716 -4.27 -37.77 -20.49
N MET A 717 -4.68 -36.88 -19.59
CA MET A 717 -3.97 -36.62 -18.33
C MET A 717 -4.08 -37.79 -17.34
N ARG A 718 -5.23 -38.48 -17.31
CA ARG A 718 -5.42 -39.72 -16.55
C ARG A 718 -4.52 -40.85 -17.06
N ASN A 719 -4.54 -41.09 -18.37
CA ASN A 719 -3.69 -42.08 -19.03
C ASN A 719 -2.20 -41.75 -18.86
N LEU A 720 -1.82 -40.45 -18.81
CA LEU A 720 -0.45 -40.02 -18.52
C LEU A 720 -0.06 -40.35 -17.06
N VAL A 721 -0.90 -40.02 -16.08
CA VAL A 721 -0.66 -40.36 -14.66
C VAL A 721 -0.60 -41.88 -14.46
N GLU A 722 -1.42 -42.65 -15.16
CA GLU A 722 -1.46 -44.11 -15.10
C GLU A 722 -0.25 -44.76 -15.80
N ARG A 723 0.21 -44.17 -16.91
CA ARG A 723 1.49 -44.51 -17.57
C ARG A 723 2.70 -44.17 -16.71
N LEU A 724 2.68 -43.04 -15.99
CA LEU A 724 3.72 -42.66 -15.04
C LEU A 724 3.73 -43.57 -13.80
N LYS A 725 2.56 -43.92 -13.25
CA LYS A 725 2.44 -44.91 -12.16
C LYS A 725 2.94 -46.29 -12.55
N SER A 726 2.61 -46.77 -13.75
CA SER A 726 3.09 -48.06 -14.24
C SER A 726 4.59 -48.04 -14.57
N GLN A 727 5.12 -46.93 -15.10
CA GLN A 727 6.57 -46.72 -15.23
C GLN A 727 7.28 -46.68 -13.88
N LEU A 728 6.70 -46.01 -12.86
CA LEU A 728 7.25 -45.97 -11.50
C LEU A 728 7.28 -47.37 -10.88
N ALA A 729 6.17 -48.11 -10.94
CA ALA A 729 6.10 -49.48 -10.43
C ALA A 729 7.05 -50.44 -11.18
N LEU A 730 7.30 -50.22 -12.48
CA LEU A 730 8.30 -50.97 -13.24
C LEU A 730 9.72 -50.58 -12.85
N LYS A 731 9.99 -49.29 -12.55
CA LYS A 731 11.27 -48.82 -12.00
C LYS A 731 11.52 -49.32 -10.59
N GLU A 732 10.51 -49.38 -9.73
CA GLU A 732 10.60 -50.05 -8.43
C GLU A 732 10.88 -51.54 -8.56
N LYS A 733 10.25 -52.24 -9.51
CA LYS A 733 10.57 -53.65 -9.80
C LYS A 733 12.02 -53.81 -10.29
N GLN A 734 12.49 -52.93 -11.16
CA GLN A 734 13.90 -52.90 -11.59
C GLN A 734 14.85 -52.60 -10.41
N GLN A 735 14.51 -51.66 -9.53
CA GLN A 735 15.31 -51.35 -8.34
C GLN A 735 15.31 -52.52 -7.33
N LYS A 736 14.17 -53.16 -7.10
CA LYS A 736 14.06 -54.35 -6.23
C LYS A 736 14.81 -55.55 -6.82
N ALA A 737 14.81 -55.71 -8.15
CA ALA A 737 15.60 -56.73 -8.85
C ALA A 737 17.11 -56.42 -8.79
N LEU A 738 17.53 -55.17 -9.00
CA LEU A 738 18.93 -54.75 -8.87
C LEU A 738 19.42 -54.84 -7.42
N SER A 739 18.59 -54.53 -6.43
CA SER A 739 18.91 -54.72 -5.01
C SER A 739 19.00 -56.20 -4.63
N ARG A 740 18.21 -57.09 -5.26
CA ARG A 740 18.39 -58.55 -5.14
C ARG A 740 19.68 -59.00 -5.81
N ALA A 741 19.93 -58.63 -7.06
CA ALA A 741 21.16 -58.95 -7.76
C ALA A 741 22.42 -58.41 -7.05
N LEU A 742 22.33 -57.26 -6.36
CA LEU A 742 23.41 -56.74 -5.51
C LEU A 742 23.52 -57.44 -4.15
N LEU A 743 22.45 -58.05 -3.64
CA LEU A 743 22.50 -58.93 -2.46
C LEU A 743 23.01 -60.32 -2.81
N GLU A 744 22.62 -60.85 -3.97
CA GLU A 744 23.06 -62.11 -4.57
C GLU A 744 24.55 -62.00 -4.95
N LEU A 745 24.97 -60.96 -5.68
CA LEU A 745 26.40 -60.70 -5.97
C LEU A 745 27.22 -60.45 -4.69
N ARG A 746 26.61 -59.88 -3.64
CA ARG A 746 27.27 -59.78 -2.32
C ARG A 746 27.36 -61.14 -1.64
N ALA A 747 26.31 -61.96 -1.69
CA ALA A 747 26.30 -63.31 -1.14
C ALA A 747 27.25 -64.24 -1.90
N GLU A 748 27.39 -64.08 -3.22
CA GLU A 748 28.38 -64.74 -4.07
C GLU A 748 29.79 -64.24 -3.78
N MET A 749 30.00 -62.94 -3.56
CA MET A 749 31.32 -62.43 -3.15
C MET A 749 31.68 -62.80 -1.71
N THR A 750 30.72 -62.90 -0.77
CA THR A 750 30.99 -63.44 0.57
C THR A 750 31.19 -64.94 0.51
N ALA A 751 30.39 -65.70 -0.24
CA ALA A 751 30.58 -67.14 -0.43
C ALA A 751 31.90 -67.44 -1.15
N ALA A 752 32.32 -66.65 -2.14
CA ALA A 752 33.62 -66.80 -2.79
C ALA A 752 34.78 -66.29 -1.92
N ALA A 753 34.54 -65.34 -1.00
CA ALA A 753 35.52 -64.96 0.02
C ALA A 753 35.62 -66.04 1.12
N GLU A 754 34.51 -66.66 1.50
CA GLU A 754 34.40 -67.77 2.44
C GLU A 754 34.99 -69.04 1.82
N GLU A 755 34.75 -69.37 0.56
CA GLU A 755 35.45 -70.43 -0.17
C GLU A 755 36.94 -70.12 -0.32
N ARG A 756 37.35 -68.85 -0.52
CA ARG A 756 38.77 -68.47 -0.48
C ARG A 756 39.36 -68.57 0.92
N ILE A 757 38.60 -68.32 1.97
CA ILE A 757 39.02 -68.52 3.36
C ILE A 757 39.06 -70.01 3.69
N ILE A 758 38.08 -70.80 3.27
CA ILE A 758 37.99 -72.26 3.48
C ILE A 758 39.05 -72.97 2.67
N SER A 759 39.34 -72.56 1.43
CA SER A 759 40.45 -73.10 0.64
C SER A 759 41.82 -72.60 1.12
N ALA A 760 41.96 -71.35 1.58
CA ALA A 760 43.18 -70.92 2.26
C ALA A 760 43.35 -71.55 3.65
N THR A 761 42.26 -71.99 4.30
CA THR A 761 42.26 -72.69 5.59
C THR A 761 42.51 -74.18 5.38
N SER A 762 41.93 -74.82 4.37
CA SER A 762 42.21 -76.21 4.02
C SER A 762 43.55 -76.38 3.32
N GLN A 763 44.06 -75.36 2.62
CA GLN A 763 45.44 -75.31 2.15
C GLN A 763 46.41 -74.95 3.29
N LYS A 764 45.98 -74.20 4.31
CA LYS A 764 46.72 -74.11 5.58
C LYS A 764 46.69 -75.45 6.32
N GLU A 765 45.59 -76.17 6.40
CA GLU A 765 45.48 -77.49 7.03
C GLU A 765 46.19 -78.57 6.21
N ALA A 766 46.28 -78.44 4.90
CA ALA A 766 47.12 -79.28 4.05
C ALA A 766 48.59 -78.95 4.30
N ASN A 767 48.97 -77.67 4.38
CA ASN A 767 50.31 -77.25 4.78
C ASN A 767 50.62 -77.58 6.24
N LEU A 768 49.63 -77.70 7.12
CA LEU A 768 49.77 -78.03 8.54
C LEU A 768 49.72 -79.56 8.75
N ASN A 769 49.05 -80.32 7.89
CA ASN A 769 49.22 -81.77 7.77
C ASN A 769 50.58 -82.10 7.13
N VAL A 770 51.03 -81.36 6.12
CA VAL A 770 52.39 -81.48 5.57
C VAL A 770 53.41 -81.04 6.61
N GLN A 771 53.17 -79.98 7.39
CA GLN A 771 54.02 -79.62 8.53
C GLN A 771 53.93 -80.66 9.66
N GLN A 772 52.79 -81.31 9.91
CA GLN A 772 52.68 -82.40 10.89
C GLN A 772 53.31 -83.70 10.38
N ILE A 773 53.33 -83.95 9.06
CA ILE A 773 54.05 -85.07 8.42
C ILE A 773 55.55 -84.77 8.41
N ILE A 774 55.96 -83.52 8.17
CA ILE A 774 57.35 -83.07 8.30
C ILE A 774 57.76 -83.10 9.77
N ASP A 775 56.96 -82.63 10.72
CA ASP A 775 57.24 -82.66 12.16
C ASP A 775 57.16 -84.09 12.72
N ARG A 776 56.32 -84.95 12.13
CA ARG A 776 56.26 -86.38 12.45
C ARG A 776 57.47 -87.09 11.89
N HIS A 777 57.85 -86.90 10.64
CA HIS A 777 59.08 -87.47 10.08
C HIS A 777 60.33 -86.81 10.68
N THR A 778 60.28 -85.57 11.14
CA THR A 778 61.38 -84.91 11.89
C THR A 778 61.40 -85.37 13.35
N LYS A 779 60.26 -85.81 13.92
CA LYS A 779 60.22 -86.55 15.19
C LYS A 779 60.67 -87.99 15.02
N GLU A 780 60.31 -88.68 13.94
CA GLU A 780 60.75 -90.05 13.65
C GLU A 780 62.23 -90.08 13.25
N LEU A 781 62.73 -89.06 12.54
CA LEU A 781 64.16 -88.83 12.33
C LEU A 781 64.85 -88.36 13.60
N LYS A 782 64.21 -87.58 14.48
CA LYS A 782 64.78 -87.28 15.81
C LYS A 782 64.84 -88.51 16.69
N THR A 783 63.80 -89.35 16.75
CA THR A 783 63.86 -90.60 17.50
C THR A 783 64.82 -91.57 16.84
N GLN A 784 64.95 -91.63 15.52
CA GLN A 784 66.02 -92.40 14.87
C GLN A 784 67.41 -91.82 15.16
N ILE A 785 67.58 -90.50 15.25
CA ILE A 785 68.83 -89.85 15.66
C ILE A 785 69.09 -90.05 17.16
N GLU A 786 68.06 -90.10 18.00
CA GLU A 786 68.14 -90.34 19.44
C GLU A 786 68.38 -91.84 19.72
N ASP A 787 67.79 -92.76 18.96
CA ASP A 787 68.06 -94.21 18.95
C ASP A 787 69.45 -94.51 18.37
N LEU A 788 69.89 -93.78 17.33
CA LEU A 788 71.28 -93.85 16.83
C LEU A 788 72.26 -93.20 17.81
N SER A 789 71.86 -92.16 18.53
CA SER A 789 72.68 -91.53 19.58
C SER A 789 72.75 -92.41 20.82
N GLU A 790 71.66 -93.09 21.20
CA GLU A 790 71.56 -93.96 22.36
C GLU A 790 72.15 -95.34 22.06
N SER A 791 72.09 -95.83 20.82
CA SER A 791 72.90 -96.98 20.39
C SER A 791 74.37 -96.61 20.23
N LEU A 792 74.74 -95.38 19.83
CA LEU A 792 76.11 -94.86 19.99
C LEU A 792 76.50 -94.65 21.46
N LEU A 793 75.55 -94.41 22.37
CA LEU A 793 75.79 -94.29 23.81
C LEU A 793 75.98 -95.67 24.43
N LYS A 794 75.12 -96.64 24.10
CA LYS A 794 75.23 -98.06 24.46
C LYS A 794 76.47 -98.71 23.83
N LEU A 795 76.87 -98.32 22.61
CA LEU A 795 78.16 -98.71 22.02
C LEU A 795 79.33 -97.98 22.67
N ARG A 796 79.19 -96.72 23.10
CA ARG A 796 80.21 -96.04 23.93
C ARG A 796 80.32 -96.64 25.32
N GLU A 797 79.26 -97.19 25.90
CA GLU A 797 79.26 -97.84 27.21
C GLU A 797 79.72 -99.30 27.11
N ALA A 798 79.39 -100.01 26.03
CA ALA A 798 80.03 -101.26 25.66
C ALA A 798 81.53 -101.04 25.39
N LEU A 799 81.91 -99.97 24.70
CA LEU A 799 83.31 -99.59 24.49
C LEU A 799 83.98 -99.11 25.78
N LYS A 800 83.28 -98.49 26.73
CA LYS A 800 83.82 -98.04 28.03
C LYS A 800 83.96 -99.19 29.02
N THR A 801 83.06 -100.18 29.00
CA THR A 801 83.18 -101.41 29.78
C THR A 801 84.18 -102.39 29.15
N SER A 802 84.25 -102.46 27.81
CA SER A 802 85.33 -103.12 27.07
C SER A 802 86.67 -102.46 27.38
N LYS A 803 86.77 -101.12 27.33
CA LYS A 803 87.99 -100.38 27.64
C LYS A 803 88.37 -100.37 29.12
N ASN A 804 87.42 -100.55 30.03
CA ASN A 804 87.75 -100.82 31.44
C ASN A 804 88.25 -102.27 31.65
N ARG A 805 87.79 -103.24 30.84
CA ARG A 805 88.39 -104.59 30.77
C ARG A 805 89.75 -104.58 30.07
N GLU A 806 89.92 -103.75 29.04
CA GLU A 806 91.20 -103.52 28.35
C GLU A 806 92.20 -102.88 29.31
N ASN A 807 91.80 -101.83 30.03
CA ASN A 807 92.59 -101.18 31.07
C ASN A 807 93.00 -102.19 32.16
N SER A 808 92.06 -102.98 32.71
CA SER A 808 92.42 -103.98 33.72
C SER A 808 93.29 -105.11 33.17
N LEU A 809 93.17 -105.46 31.89
CA LEU A 809 94.11 -106.36 31.22
C LEU A 809 95.47 -105.71 30.99
N THR A 810 95.55 -104.41 30.66
CA THR A 810 96.84 -103.69 30.57
C THR A 810 97.47 -103.44 31.91
N ASP A 811 96.71 -103.32 33.01
CA ASP A 811 97.26 -103.25 34.36
C ASP A 811 97.87 -104.60 34.77
N ASN A 812 97.18 -105.72 34.49
CA ASN A 812 97.76 -107.06 34.61
C ASN A 812 98.99 -107.24 33.68
N LEU A 813 98.97 -106.67 32.46
CA LEU A 813 100.11 -106.70 31.53
C LEU A 813 101.27 -105.81 32.02
N ASN A 814 100.98 -104.69 32.68
CA ASN A 814 101.96 -103.81 33.31
C ASN A 814 102.59 -104.47 34.54
N ASP A 815 101.82 -105.21 35.34
CA ASP A 815 102.36 -105.97 36.47
C ASP A 815 103.19 -107.19 36.01
N LEU A 816 102.72 -107.96 35.00
CA LEU A 816 103.57 -108.96 34.35
C LEU A 816 104.80 -108.33 33.69
N THR A 817 104.71 -107.12 33.14
CA THR A 817 105.86 -106.38 32.58
C THR A 817 106.80 -105.88 33.69
N ASN A 818 106.29 -105.51 34.87
CA ASN A 818 107.10 -105.16 36.03
C ASN A 818 107.81 -106.39 36.62
N GLU A 819 107.17 -107.55 36.66
CA GLU A 819 107.81 -108.82 37.01
C GLU A 819 108.84 -109.24 35.96
N LEU A 820 108.50 -109.15 34.67
CA LEU A 820 109.42 -109.39 33.56
C LEU A 820 110.62 -108.45 33.65
N GLN A 821 110.43 -107.16 33.93
CA GLN A 821 111.53 -106.20 34.05
C GLN A 821 112.38 -106.42 35.31
N LYS A 822 111.82 -106.93 36.41
CA LYS A 822 112.59 -107.42 37.57
C LYS A 822 113.41 -108.65 37.20
N LYS A 823 112.84 -109.62 36.48
CA LYS A 823 113.55 -110.80 35.94
C LYS A 823 114.63 -110.39 34.93
N GLN A 824 114.37 -109.41 34.05
CA GLN A 824 115.32 -108.85 33.09
C GLN A 824 116.50 -108.16 33.80
N LYS A 825 116.26 -107.46 34.91
CA LYS A 825 117.31 -106.85 35.74
C LYS A 825 118.18 -107.91 36.45
N ALA A 826 117.63 -109.06 36.81
CA ALA A 826 118.41 -110.21 37.29
C ALA A 826 119.21 -110.89 36.14
N TYR A 827 118.57 -111.11 34.98
CA TYR A 827 119.20 -111.67 33.79
C TYR A 827 120.37 -110.82 33.30
N ASN A 828 120.20 -109.50 33.25
CA ASN A 828 121.25 -108.54 32.88
C ASN A 828 122.39 -108.42 33.92
N LYS A 829 122.27 -109.05 35.09
CA LYS A 829 123.40 -109.20 36.03
C LYS A 829 124.23 -110.44 35.64
N ILE A 830 123.58 -111.58 35.44
CA ILE A 830 124.21 -112.82 34.96
C ILE A 830 124.84 -112.64 33.58
N LEU A 831 124.24 -111.82 32.70
CA LEU A 831 124.81 -111.52 31.38
C LEU A 831 126.16 -110.79 31.48
N ARG A 832 126.35 -109.90 32.46
CA ARG A 832 127.64 -109.21 32.68
C ARG A 832 128.70 -110.13 33.27
N GLU A 833 128.29 -111.10 34.09
CA GLU A 833 129.17 -112.15 34.63
C GLU A 833 129.60 -113.13 33.50
N LYS A 834 128.76 -113.34 32.48
CA LYS A 834 129.13 -114.03 31.23
C LYS A 834 130.05 -113.18 30.33
N ASP A 835 129.73 -111.92 30.10
CA ASP A 835 130.50 -111.04 29.19
C ASP A 835 131.95 -110.80 29.67
N ALA A 836 132.20 -110.92 30.99
CA ALA A 836 133.55 -110.91 31.55
C ALA A 836 134.37 -112.16 31.16
N ILE A 837 133.73 -113.34 31.08
CA ILE A 837 134.37 -114.62 30.72
C ILE A 837 134.61 -114.70 29.21
N ASP A 838 133.70 -114.16 28.39
CA ASP A 838 133.88 -114.12 26.93
C ASP A 838 135.03 -113.20 26.49
N GLN A 839 135.34 -112.14 27.25
CA GLN A 839 136.50 -111.27 26.97
C GLN A 839 137.84 -111.99 27.16
N GLU A 840 137.98 -112.80 28.22
CA GLU A 840 139.17 -113.62 28.47
C GLU A 840 139.37 -114.68 27.35
N ASN A 841 138.26 -115.18 26.80
CA ASN A 841 138.23 -116.14 25.70
C ASN A 841 138.70 -115.55 24.34
N ASP A 842 138.41 -114.26 24.09
CA ASP A 842 138.85 -113.58 22.86
C ASP A 842 140.33 -113.15 22.91
N GLU A 843 140.91 -112.96 24.10
CA GLU A 843 142.34 -112.70 24.26
C GLU A 843 143.18 -113.93 23.81
N LEU A 844 142.71 -115.14 24.12
CA LEU A 844 143.33 -116.39 23.66
C LEU A 844 143.21 -116.59 22.13
N LYS A 845 142.09 -116.20 21.52
CA LYS A 845 141.92 -116.24 20.04
C LYS A 845 142.88 -115.28 19.31
N ARG A 846 143.33 -114.19 19.96
CA ARG A 846 144.35 -113.26 19.42
C ARG A 846 145.79 -113.80 19.41
N GLN A 847 146.03 -114.97 20.02
CA GLN A 847 147.31 -115.69 19.89
C GLN A 847 147.28 -116.68 18.71
N ILE A 848 146.20 -117.45 18.56
CA ILE A 848 146.08 -118.50 17.52
C ILE A 848 146.17 -117.92 16.10
N LYS A 849 145.64 -116.71 15.85
CA LYS A 849 145.73 -116.05 14.53
C LYS A 849 147.11 -115.43 14.19
N ARG A 850 148.14 -115.57 15.04
CA ARG A 850 149.48 -115.00 14.78
C ARG A 850 150.56 -116.00 14.32
N LEU A 851 150.23 -117.29 14.17
CA LEU A 851 151.22 -118.35 13.89
C LEU A 851 150.95 -119.19 12.61
N THR A 852 150.10 -118.76 11.67
CA THR A 852 149.94 -119.50 10.40
C THR A 852 149.58 -118.61 9.19
N SER A 853 150.40 -117.60 8.89
CA SER A 853 150.40 -116.94 7.57
C SER A 853 151.79 -116.45 7.14
N GLY A 854 152.71 -117.39 6.92
CA GLY A 854 153.97 -117.19 6.20
C GLY A 854 154.69 -118.54 6.04
N LEU A 855 155.35 -118.87 4.93
CA LEU A 855 155.62 -118.17 3.66
C LEU A 855 155.69 -119.26 2.54
N GLN A 856 155.55 -119.03 1.23
CA GLN A 856 155.30 -117.83 0.43
C GLN A 856 154.73 -118.21 -0.98
N GLY A 857 154.26 -117.22 -1.75
CA GLY A 857 154.51 -117.18 -3.21
C GLY A 857 153.39 -117.63 -4.17
N LYS A 858 153.03 -116.72 -5.09
CA LYS A 858 152.67 -116.95 -6.51
C LYS A 858 152.62 -115.60 -7.24
N HIS A 859 153.13 -115.51 -8.48
CA HIS A 859 153.47 -114.24 -9.14
C HIS A 859 153.64 -114.41 -10.66
N LEU A 860 153.43 -113.33 -11.45
CA LEU A 860 153.91 -113.08 -12.84
C LEU A 860 153.22 -113.94 -13.95
N ILE A 861 153.01 -113.48 -15.20
CA ILE A 861 153.36 -112.23 -15.94
C ILE A 861 152.26 -111.88 -17.00
N ASP A 862 152.32 -110.69 -17.60
CA ASP A 862 151.36 -110.12 -18.59
C ASP A 862 151.22 -110.85 -19.95
N ASN A 863 150.05 -110.76 -20.61
CA ASN A 863 149.82 -110.02 -21.88
C ASN A 863 148.50 -110.37 -22.65
N LYS A 864 147.88 -109.30 -23.21
CA LYS A 864 147.22 -109.16 -24.54
C LYS A 864 145.98 -109.97 -24.97
N GLN A 865 145.26 -109.35 -25.91
CA GLN A 865 144.25 -109.97 -26.77
C GLN A 865 144.89 -110.77 -27.92
N SER A 866 144.56 -112.05 -28.07
CA SER A 866 144.57 -112.76 -29.39
C SER A 866 143.93 -114.16 -29.35
N LEU A 867 142.74 -114.33 -28.75
CA LEU A 867 141.99 -115.60 -28.85
C LEU A 867 140.46 -115.42 -28.87
N ILE A 868 139.96 -114.58 -29.78
CA ILE A 868 138.53 -114.38 -30.01
C ILE A 868 137.90 -115.43 -30.97
N GLU A 869 138.71 -116.32 -31.58
CA GLU A 869 138.27 -117.11 -32.74
C GLU A 869 138.17 -118.65 -32.55
N GLU A 870 138.74 -119.25 -31.49
CA GLU A 870 138.85 -120.73 -31.42
C GLU A 870 137.73 -121.49 -30.68
N LEU A 871 136.96 -120.85 -29.79
CA LEU A 871 135.89 -121.53 -29.03
C LEU A 871 134.45 -121.29 -29.55
N GLN A 872 134.32 -120.84 -30.81
CA GLN A 872 133.11 -121.07 -31.63
C GLN A 872 133.25 -122.30 -32.57
N LYS A 873 134.40 -122.98 -32.60
CA LYS A 873 134.64 -124.17 -33.45
C LYS A 873 134.78 -125.51 -32.73
N LYS A 874 134.58 -125.52 -31.41
CA LYS A 874 134.24 -126.73 -30.62
C LYS A 874 133.05 -126.37 -29.72
N ILE A 875 131.89 -127.00 -29.81
CA ILE A 875 131.46 -128.18 -30.58
C ILE A 875 129.91 -128.11 -30.63
N LYS A 876 129.16 -128.25 -31.73
CA LYS A 876 129.39 -128.75 -33.09
C LYS A 876 129.87 -130.21 -33.25
N LYS A 877 129.64 -130.98 -32.18
CA LYS A 877 129.51 -132.46 -32.16
C LYS A 877 128.34 -132.92 -31.27
N LEU A 878 127.39 -132.03 -30.96
CA LEU A 878 126.12 -132.38 -30.29
C LEU A 878 124.87 -131.96 -31.09
N GLU A 879 125.07 -131.52 -32.34
CA GLU A 879 124.01 -131.44 -33.37
C GLU A 879 123.85 -132.80 -34.11
N SER A 880 124.19 -133.91 -33.48
CA SER A 880 124.13 -135.26 -34.09
C SER A 880 123.76 -136.39 -33.12
N GLN A 881 123.19 -136.08 -31.94
CA GLN A 881 122.60 -137.05 -31.00
C GLN A 881 121.32 -136.50 -30.33
N LEU A 882 120.62 -135.57 -30.99
CA LEU A 882 119.38 -134.99 -30.46
C LEU A 882 118.19 -135.86 -30.89
N GLU A 883 117.98 -136.96 -30.15
CA GLU A 883 116.89 -137.92 -30.37
C GLU A 883 116.17 -138.22 -29.04
N ARG A 884 114.82 -138.21 -29.06
CA ARG A 884 113.85 -138.81 -28.09
C ARG A 884 113.51 -138.09 -26.76
N LYS A 885 112.21 -137.74 -26.65
CA LYS A 885 111.26 -137.99 -25.50
C LYS A 885 111.44 -137.19 -24.18
N VAL A 886 110.45 -137.01 -23.28
CA VAL A 886 108.98 -137.34 -23.19
C VAL A 886 108.32 -136.23 -22.30
N ASP A 887 107.07 -135.74 -22.35
CA ASP A 887 105.73 -136.05 -22.98
C ASP A 887 104.63 -136.53 -21.97
N GLU A 888 103.34 -136.21 -22.25
CA GLU A 888 102.06 -136.82 -21.70
C GLU A 888 101.56 -136.49 -20.25
N ALA A 889 100.25 -136.47 -19.87
CA ALA A 889 98.92 -136.49 -20.59
C ALA A 889 97.66 -136.12 -19.70
N GLU A 890 96.42 -136.25 -20.25
CA GLU A 890 95.02 -135.93 -19.73
C GLU A 890 94.51 -136.86 -18.53
N ILE A 891 93.23 -137.10 -18.10
CA ILE A 891 91.86 -136.99 -18.70
C ILE A 891 90.59 -137.07 -17.78
N LYS A 892 89.67 -136.08 -17.89
CA LYS A 892 88.16 -136.18 -17.91
C LYS A 892 87.39 -136.78 -16.66
N PRO A 893 86.06 -137.12 -16.69
CA PRO A 893 84.89 -136.19 -16.79
C PRO A 893 83.53 -136.55 -16.04
N VAL A 894 82.54 -135.63 -16.08
CA VAL A 894 81.08 -135.80 -16.46
C VAL A 894 79.99 -136.57 -15.61
N LYS A 895 78.91 -135.81 -15.26
CA LYS A 895 77.42 -136.06 -15.24
C LYS A 895 76.62 -136.93 -14.21
N GLU A 896 75.48 -136.30 -13.82
CA GLU A 896 74.06 -136.77 -13.66
C GLU A 896 73.53 -137.66 -12.50
N LYS A 897 72.53 -137.07 -11.79
CA LYS A 897 71.17 -137.57 -11.42
C LYS A 897 70.85 -138.25 -10.06
N VAL A 898 69.77 -137.68 -9.47
CA VAL A 898 68.66 -138.32 -8.71
C VAL A 898 68.88 -138.70 -7.23
N CYS A 899 67.79 -138.61 -6.46
CA CYS A 899 67.62 -138.91 -5.02
C CYS A 899 67.62 -140.44 -4.75
N GLU A 900 67.51 -140.98 -3.53
CA GLU A 900 67.18 -140.43 -2.21
C GLU A 900 67.72 -141.36 -1.07
N GLU A 901 67.30 -141.10 0.17
CA GLU A 901 67.27 -142.04 1.33
C GLU A 901 68.59 -142.55 1.95
N THR A 902 68.99 -141.87 3.04
CA THR A 902 69.27 -142.40 4.41
C THR A 902 70.01 -143.72 4.62
N TYR A 903 71.05 -143.65 5.46
CA TYR A 903 71.00 -144.17 6.83
C TYR A 903 71.61 -143.16 7.82
#